data_AF-A0A9E3TQG6-F1
#
_entry.id   AF-A0A9E3TQG6-F1
#
_cell.length_a   1.000
_cell.length_b   1.000
_cell.length_c   1.000
_cell.angle_alpha   90.00
_cell.angle_beta   90.00
_cell.angle_gamma   90.00
#
_symmetry.space_group_name_H-M   'P 1'
#
loop_
_entity.id
_entity.type
_entity.pdbx_description
1 polymer ?
#
loop_
_entity_poly.entity_id
_entity_poly.type
_entity_poly.pdbx_seq_one_letter_code
_entity_poly.pdbx_strand_id
1 'polypeptide(L)'
;MSKRIALLAALLLQGIAWCKTYAADRPNFIVINIDDLGYGDIQPYGSTLNRTPNLNRMAEEGRKLTCFYAAPVCSPSRASLMTGCYPKRVLSIPHVLFPGDAEGLDPSEITIAELLKSQGYSTGIIGKWHLGDQPEFLPTRQGFDYYYGLPYSNDMGPAEDGVKSNLGVPIKKTNAKGQPPLPLLRNETVLQRVLPDDQQAIVERYTQEAVKFVWDHQDQPFFLYLPHSAVHFPLYPGKAFHGKSAHGLFGDWVEEVDWSVGQVLDTLRQLNLDEKTLVIFTSDNGGQPRHGAINAPLRGGKGSTLEGGMREPTIAWWPSKIPAGTETNAVTSMMDILPTFVKLAGGMAPQDRKLDGGDIWPILAGDPNAKSPHETFYYYRGLNLQAIRSGSWKLHLAQGDLYNLDRDIGESQDVAKEHPEIVARLRKLAEETDKDLGTSGIGPGCRPLGKVDGAKPLIDHSGTIREGFSMQLPKAGMGVMVGEVTATSAIAQIRLTTTDSLVDGDVPGAHGFARFQLEQVYPTTQDPVLSPVLAASPDHDFIVRHLFEHLKPGEEYRIRTWIGANANELRDGPAATLRTLPGADLAKRVSFAVVTGMNYAKFHGDNRIDGKIHLEHNNTELPPPYAGPDKHLGYPALATIRKIRPNFFVGTGDNVYYDTPKVPRAESTSQLRQKWHEQFVQARYRDLFAVVPTYWMIDDHDYRIDDCDNTGDYLPSSEAGRAMMLEQLPVAPHETKDAKTYRTYRASRDLQIWFPENRMYRSPNAMEDGPEKSIWGVEQRGWLKKTLAESDATFKLLISPNPMIGPDDVRKTDNHTNHGGFRHERDAFFAWMNEQELTKQLFVVCGDRHWQYHSIHPTGVEEFSCGALVDANSRPGRKPGDPASTDPDGHIKQVYSQKKPSGGFLLIESRPSQDDVAPTLAFRFHDEHGELLYEHIKSSDAAKR
;
A
#
# COMPACT_ATOMS: atom_id res chain seq x y z
N MET A 1 42.37 -18.67 36.21
CA MET A 1 41.05 -18.57 35.56
C MET A 1 40.47 -17.15 35.52
N SER A 2 40.76 -16.26 36.47
CA SER A 2 40.14 -14.92 36.55
C SER A 2 40.65 -13.86 35.53
N LYS A 3 41.85 -14.00 34.94
CA LYS A 3 42.40 -12.99 34.00
C LYS A 3 42.10 -13.24 32.50
N ARG A 4 41.59 -14.41 32.11
CA ARG A 4 41.21 -14.71 30.72
C ARG A 4 39.73 -14.39 30.40
N ILE A 5 38.87 -14.30 31.42
CA ILE A 5 37.46 -13.92 31.27
C ILE A 5 37.30 -12.41 31.10
N ALA A 6 38.18 -11.60 31.72
CA ALA A 6 38.16 -10.14 31.57
C ALA A 6 38.63 -9.66 30.18
N LEU A 7 39.53 -10.39 29.51
CA LEU A 7 40.00 -10.01 28.16
C LEU A 7 39.01 -10.41 27.05
N LEU A 8 38.20 -11.45 27.26
CA LEU A 8 37.12 -11.84 26.34
C LEU A 8 35.90 -10.91 26.48
N ALA A 9 35.62 -10.39 27.69
CA ALA A 9 34.58 -9.38 27.89
C ALA A 9 34.94 -8.02 27.24
N ALA A 10 36.22 -7.65 27.21
CA ALA A 10 36.67 -6.41 26.54
C ALA A 10 36.66 -6.49 25.01
N LEU A 11 36.84 -7.68 24.42
CA LEU A 11 36.73 -7.91 22.97
C LEU A 11 35.28 -8.11 22.50
N LEU A 12 34.38 -8.59 23.37
CA LEU A 12 32.93 -8.65 23.08
C LEU A 12 32.21 -7.31 23.27
N LEU A 13 32.76 -6.39 24.08
CA LEU A 13 32.25 -5.03 24.26
C LEU A 13 32.79 -4.02 23.21
N GLN A 14 33.74 -4.41 22.37
CA GLN A 14 34.13 -3.65 21.16
C GLN A 14 33.50 -4.20 19.87
N GLY A 15 32.77 -5.32 19.94
CA GLY A 15 32.05 -5.92 18.81
C GLY A 15 30.56 -5.55 18.71
N ILE A 16 30.02 -4.74 19.63
CA ILE A 16 28.60 -4.32 19.64
C ILE A 16 28.45 -2.80 19.37
N ALA A 17 29.54 -2.12 19.00
CA ALA A 17 29.57 -0.70 18.63
C ALA A 17 29.79 -0.44 17.12
N TRP A 18 29.55 -1.43 16.26
CA TRP A 18 29.42 -1.30 14.79
C TRP A 18 28.28 -2.26 14.40
N CYS A 19 27.06 -1.83 14.06
CA CYS A 19 26.72 -0.93 12.97
C CYS A 19 25.41 -0.16 13.30
N LYS A 20 25.53 0.96 14.01
CA LYS A 20 24.59 2.08 13.93
C LYS A 20 25.39 3.33 13.56
N THR A 21 26.16 3.22 12.48
CA THR A 21 26.89 4.33 11.88
C THR A 21 26.84 4.14 10.37
N TYR A 22 26.45 5.22 9.68
CA TYR A 22 26.28 5.39 8.23
C TYR A 22 24.84 5.32 7.64
N ALA A 23 23.87 5.94 8.30
CA ALA A 23 23.11 6.98 7.59
C ALA A 23 23.91 8.30 7.69
N ALA A 24 25.12 8.33 7.09
CA ALA A 24 25.68 9.63 6.73
C ALA A 24 24.73 10.24 5.69
N ASP A 25 24.63 11.58 5.68
CA ASP A 25 23.81 12.45 4.80
C ASP A 25 23.81 12.04 3.31
N ARG A 26 23.21 10.89 2.98
CA ARG A 26 23.04 10.42 1.61
C ARG A 26 21.82 11.10 1.02
N PRO A 27 21.97 11.87 -0.06
CA PRO A 27 20.85 12.63 -0.59
C PRO A 27 19.88 11.74 -1.35
N ASN A 28 18.65 12.20 -1.46
CA ASN A 28 17.71 11.73 -2.48
C ASN A 28 18.06 12.36 -3.84
N PHE A 29 17.66 11.70 -4.91
CA PHE A 29 17.87 12.17 -6.27
C PHE A 29 16.54 12.22 -7.02
N ILE A 30 16.24 13.34 -7.67
CA ILE A 30 15.13 13.46 -8.60
C ILE A 30 15.64 14.03 -9.91
N VAL A 31 15.28 13.39 -11.03
CA VAL A 31 15.48 13.97 -12.36
C VAL A 31 14.12 14.13 -13.02
N ILE A 32 13.69 15.38 -13.20
CA ILE A 32 12.51 15.75 -13.96
C ILE A 32 12.96 16.03 -15.39
N ASN A 33 12.54 15.17 -16.32
CA ASN A 33 13.00 15.22 -17.71
C ASN A 33 11.80 15.38 -18.65
N ILE A 34 11.79 16.44 -19.45
CA ILE A 34 10.67 16.78 -20.33
C ILE A 34 10.97 16.38 -21.78
N ASP A 35 9.94 15.97 -22.52
CA ASP A 35 10.07 15.48 -23.90
C ASP A 35 9.75 16.59 -24.90
N ASP A 36 10.74 16.99 -25.70
CA ASP A 36 10.66 18.10 -26.68
C ASP A 36 10.49 19.53 -26.11
N LEU A 37 10.95 19.79 -24.88
CA LEU A 37 10.97 21.15 -24.34
C LEU A 37 12.16 21.94 -24.92
N GLY A 38 11.89 23.07 -25.57
CA GLY A 38 12.91 23.94 -26.14
C GLY A 38 13.62 24.82 -25.14
N TYR A 39 14.84 25.24 -25.48
CA TYR A 39 15.71 26.03 -24.61
C TYR A 39 15.05 27.33 -24.11
N GLY A 40 14.30 28.02 -24.98
CA GLY A 40 13.62 29.27 -24.66
C GLY A 40 12.18 29.10 -24.17
N ASP A 41 11.72 27.87 -23.88
CA ASP A 41 10.33 27.63 -23.52
C ASP A 41 9.99 27.95 -22.07
N ILE A 42 10.98 28.03 -21.17
CA ILE A 42 10.77 28.34 -19.75
C ILE A 42 11.31 29.73 -19.39
N GLN A 43 10.67 30.41 -18.45
CA GLN A 43 11.02 31.79 -18.09
C GLN A 43 12.48 31.95 -17.60
N PRO A 44 13.09 31.01 -16.83
CA PRO A 44 14.49 31.11 -16.43
C PRO A 44 15.51 31.16 -17.57
N TYR A 45 15.07 30.74 -18.76
CA TYR A 45 15.85 30.71 -20.01
C TYR A 45 15.34 31.69 -21.07
N GLY A 46 14.47 32.64 -20.68
CA GLY A 46 14.07 33.77 -21.52
C GLY A 46 12.69 33.65 -22.16
N SER A 47 11.85 32.68 -21.76
CA SER A 47 10.47 32.62 -22.24
C SER A 47 9.69 33.87 -21.83
N THR A 48 9.02 34.48 -22.80
CA THR A 48 8.08 35.60 -22.59
C THR A 48 6.62 35.20 -22.80
N LEU A 49 6.38 33.96 -23.22
CA LEU A 49 5.04 33.45 -23.58
C LEU A 49 4.50 32.43 -22.58
N ASN A 50 5.32 31.50 -22.10
CA ASN A 50 4.91 30.48 -21.15
C ASN A 50 5.15 30.97 -19.71
N ARG A 51 4.21 30.75 -18.80
CA ARG A 51 4.36 31.10 -17.37
C ARG A 51 4.88 29.90 -16.59
N THR A 52 6.06 30.01 -16.01
CA THR A 52 6.69 28.92 -15.25
C THR A 52 7.13 29.40 -13.87
N PRO A 53 6.19 29.82 -12.99
CA PRO A 53 6.53 30.38 -11.69
C PRO A 53 7.28 29.41 -10.77
N ASN A 54 6.99 28.11 -10.84
CA ASN A 54 7.71 27.13 -10.00
C ASN A 54 9.15 26.92 -10.48
N LEU A 55 9.38 26.92 -11.80
CA LEU A 55 10.72 26.87 -12.36
C LEU A 55 11.50 28.18 -12.15
N ASN A 56 10.83 29.34 -12.10
CA ASN A 56 11.46 30.59 -11.65
C ASN A 56 11.99 30.46 -10.23
N ARG A 57 11.13 30.02 -9.31
CA ARG A 57 11.51 29.76 -7.92
C ARG A 57 12.64 28.74 -7.84
N MET A 58 12.57 27.63 -8.59
CA MET A 58 13.63 26.61 -8.62
C MET A 58 14.97 27.19 -9.10
N ALA A 59 14.96 28.09 -10.10
CA ALA A 59 16.17 28.76 -10.59
C ALA A 59 16.72 29.79 -9.59
N GLU A 60 15.84 30.55 -8.93
CA GLU A 60 16.20 31.53 -7.89
C GLU A 60 16.81 30.84 -6.66
N GLU A 61 16.33 29.66 -6.30
CA GLU A 61 16.83 28.86 -5.17
C GLU A 61 17.99 27.93 -5.56
N GLY A 62 18.23 27.75 -6.86
CA GLY A 62 19.19 26.79 -7.40
C GLY A 62 20.24 27.41 -8.31
N ARG A 63 20.71 26.62 -9.27
CA ARG A 63 21.72 27.02 -10.26
C ARG A 63 21.30 26.60 -11.66
N LYS A 64 21.37 27.52 -12.63
CA LYS A 64 21.13 27.22 -14.06
C LYS A 64 22.39 26.68 -14.72
N LEU A 65 22.24 25.61 -15.50
CA LEU A 65 23.30 25.05 -16.35
C LEU A 65 23.05 25.45 -17.80
N THR A 66 23.66 26.55 -18.23
CA THR A 66 23.40 27.13 -19.55
C THR A 66 24.02 26.34 -20.69
N CYS A 67 24.94 25.41 -20.45
CA CYS A 67 25.62 24.57 -21.45
C CYS A 67 25.41 23.07 -21.15
N PHE A 68 24.17 22.65 -20.88
CA PHE A 68 23.83 21.24 -20.66
C PHE A 68 23.38 20.59 -21.97
N TYR A 69 23.98 19.44 -22.33
CA TYR A 69 23.76 18.79 -23.62
C TYR A 69 23.12 17.41 -23.53
N ALA A 70 22.21 17.14 -24.47
CA ALA A 70 21.59 15.85 -24.71
C ALA A 70 21.88 15.34 -26.14
N ALA A 71 21.27 14.21 -26.54
CA ALA A 71 21.24 13.78 -27.94
C ALA A 71 20.12 14.52 -28.69
N PRO A 72 20.09 14.52 -30.04
CA PRO A 72 19.09 15.30 -30.77
C PRO A 72 17.69 14.67 -30.81
N VAL A 73 17.47 13.51 -30.17
CA VAL A 73 16.21 12.75 -30.13
C VAL A 73 16.10 11.88 -28.88
N CYS A 74 14.87 11.49 -28.49
CA CYS A 74 14.49 10.88 -27.21
C CYS A 74 15.28 9.61 -26.78
N SER A 75 15.14 8.46 -27.47
CA SER A 75 15.74 7.19 -27.00
C SER A 75 17.26 7.29 -26.80
N PRO A 76 18.02 7.88 -27.75
CA PRO A 76 19.44 8.14 -27.56
C PRO A 76 19.75 8.96 -26.30
N SER A 77 19.06 10.08 -26.05
CA SER A 77 19.31 10.91 -24.86
C SER A 77 19.04 10.18 -23.55
N ARG A 78 17.97 9.38 -23.52
CA ARG A 78 17.59 8.58 -22.34
C ARG A 78 18.63 7.51 -22.06
N ALA A 79 19.23 6.92 -23.10
CA ALA A 79 20.33 5.98 -22.95
C ALA A 79 21.57 6.66 -22.34
N SER A 80 21.87 7.90 -22.76
CA SER A 80 22.96 8.68 -22.16
C SER A 80 22.76 8.94 -20.67
N LEU A 81 21.55 9.34 -20.28
CA LEU A 81 21.21 9.58 -18.87
C LEU A 81 21.37 8.29 -18.05
N MET A 82 20.85 7.18 -18.58
CA MET A 82 20.87 5.90 -17.86
C MET A 82 22.26 5.31 -17.73
N THR A 83 23.17 5.51 -18.68
CA THR A 83 24.44 4.78 -18.75
C THR A 83 25.69 5.65 -18.61
N GLY A 84 25.55 6.97 -18.57
CA GLY A 84 26.68 7.88 -18.53
C GLY A 84 27.57 7.85 -19.78
N CYS A 85 27.04 7.41 -20.92
CA CYS A 85 27.78 7.21 -22.17
C CYS A 85 27.15 7.98 -23.33
N TYR A 86 27.91 8.23 -24.40
CA TYR A 86 27.30 8.69 -25.65
C TYR A 86 26.29 7.65 -26.12
N PRO A 87 25.13 8.05 -26.69
CA PRO A 87 24.11 7.09 -27.10
C PRO A 87 24.66 6.08 -28.09
N LYS A 88 25.47 6.55 -29.03
CA LYS A 88 26.13 5.73 -30.04
C LYS A 88 26.95 4.58 -29.43
N ARG A 89 27.49 4.75 -28.21
CA ARG A 89 28.25 3.72 -27.51
C ARG A 89 27.37 2.56 -27.02
N VAL A 90 26.16 2.84 -26.56
CA VAL A 90 25.33 1.88 -25.78
C VAL A 90 24.01 1.51 -26.46
N LEU A 91 23.55 2.35 -27.39
CA LEU A 91 22.32 2.20 -28.14
C LEU A 91 22.60 2.68 -29.57
N SER A 92 23.41 1.91 -30.31
CA SER A 92 23.89 2.25 -31.65
C SER A 92 22.80 2.15 -32.74
N ILE A 93 21.72 2.93 -32.60
CA ILE A 93 20.60 2.99 -33.54
C ILE A 93 20.59 4.32 -34.33
N PRO A 94 20.20 4.32 -35.62
CA PRO A 94 20.06 5.54 -36.40
C PRO A 94 18.70 6.26 -36.21
N HIS A 95 17.83 5.74 -35.35
CA HIS A 95 16.43 6.13 -35.16
C HIS A 95 16.04 6.12 -33.66
N VAL A 96 14.75 6.23 -33.34
CA VAL A 96 14.20 5.99 -32.00
C VAL A 96 13.50 4.65 -31.95
N LEU A 97 13.40 4.01 -30.79
CA LEU A 97 12.74 2.71 -30.64
C LEU A 97 11.23 2.83 -30.81
N PHE A 98 10.62 1.84 -31.46
CA PHE A 98 9.19 1.74 -31.76
C PHE A 98 8.53 0.55 -31.03
N PRO A 99 7.18 0.53 -30.97
CA PRO A 99 6.45 -0.56 -30.34
C PRO A 99 6.75 -1.91 -30.98
N GLY A 100 7.12 -2.91 -30.17
CA GLY A 100 7.42 -4.26 -30.64
C GLY A 100 8.78 -4.42 -31.34
N ASP A 101 9.66 -3.42 -31.26
CA ASP A 101 11.03 -3.55 -31.78
C ASP A 101 11.78 -4.69 -31.06
N ALA A 102 12.58 -5.42 -31.82
CA ALA A 102 13.46 -6.46 -31.27
C ALA A 102 14.71 -5.89 -30.58
N GLU A 103 14.93 -4.58 -30.71
CA GLU A 103 16.13 -3.89 -30.24
C GLU A 103 15.82 -3.05 -28.99
N GLY A 104 16.79 -2.91 -28.10
CA GLY A 104 16.69 -2.11 -26.88
C GLY A 104 18.05 -1.83 -26.26
N LEU A 105 18.07 -1.17 -25.10
CA LEU A 105 19.30 -1.04 -24.32
C LEU A 105 19.76 -2.44 -23.89
N ASP A 106 21.00 -2.78 -24.19
CA ASP A 106 21.54 -4.09 -23.87
C ASP A 106 21.49 -4.36 -22.35
N PRO A 107 20.91 -5.48 -21.89
CA PRO A 107 20.79 -5.78 -20.45
C PRO A 107 22.13 -5.96 -19.73
N SER A 108 23.25 -6.04 -20.45
CA SER A 108 24.59 -6.02 -19.85
C SER A 108 25.10 -4.61 -19.56
N GLU A 109 24.44 -3.56 -20.07
CA GLU A 109 24.69 -2.19 -19.64
C GLU A 109 24.31 -2.00 -18.17
N ILE A 110 25.08 -1.18 -17.47
CA ILE A 110 24.83 -0.88 -16.06
C ILE A 110 24.21 0.50 -15.98
N THR A 111 22.96 0.57 -15.51
CA THR A 111 22.23 1.83 -15.39
C THR A 111 22.52 2.55 -14.07
N ILE A 112 22.21 3.84 -14.05
CA ILE A 112 22.21 4.65 -12.83
C ILE A 112 21.30 4.06 -11.74
N ALA A 113 20.15 3.50 -12.11
CA ALA A 113 19.23 2.90 -11.16
C ALA A 113 19.83 1.65 -10.52
N GLU A 114 20.49 0.78 -11.30
CA GLU A 114 21.17 -0.41 -10.77
C GLU A 114 22.29 -0.04 -9.79
N LEU A 115 23.08 0.98 -10.14
CA LEU A 115 24.15 1.47 -9.28
C LEU A 115 23.60 2.06 -7.98
N LEU A 116 22.58 2.93 -8.05
CA LEU A 116 21.98 3.52 -6.85
C LEU A 116 21.28 2.47 -5.98
N LYS A 117 20.56 1.53 -6.59
CA LYS A 117 19.95 0.39 -5.89
C LYS A 117 21.00 -0.45 -5.15
N SER A 118 22.16 -0.68 -5.75
CA SER A 118 23.28 -1.34 -5.06
C SER A 118 23.79 -0.58 -3.83
N GLN A 119 23.55 0.73 -3.75
CA GLN A 119 23.86 1.57 -2.59
C GLN A 119 22.70 1.66 -1.57
N GLY A 120 21.61 0.89 -1.77
CA GLY A 120 20.46 0.84 -0.88
C GLY A 120 19.39 1.90 -1.16
N TYR A 121 19.37 2.48 -2.36
CA TYR A 121 18.31 3.40 -2.76
C TYR A 121 17.07 2.65 -3.21
N SER A 122 15.89 3.17 -2.86
CA SER A 122 14.65 2.83 -3.55
C SER A 122 14.58 3.58 -4.88
N THR A 123 14.22 2.88 -5.96
CA THR A 123 14.33 3.42 -7.32
C THR A 123 12.97 3.41 -8.03
N GLY A 124 12.54 4.59 -8.49
CA GLY A 124 11.26 4.77 -9.19
C GLY A 124 11.45 5.46 -10.54
N ILE A 125 10.74 4.98 -11.56
CA ILE A 125 10.56 5.69 -12.82
C ILE A 125 9.06 5.94 -13.04
N ILE A 126 8.70 7.20 -13.28
CA ILE A 126 7.32 7.59 -13.52
C ILE A 126 7.26 8.40 -14.81
N GLY A 127 6.79 7.78 -15.89
CA GLY A 127 6.68 8.41 -17.20
C GLY A 127 7.20 7.58 -18.36
N LYS A 128 7.75 8.24 -19.37
CA LYS A 128 8.24 7.63 -20.60
C LYS A 128 9.58 6.92 -20.40
N TRP A 129 9.66 5.64 -20.77
CA TRP A 129 10.90 4.86 -20.72
C TRP A 129 11.77 5.02 -21.98
N HIS A 130 11.28 4.47 -23.09
CA HIS A 130 11.83 4.59 -24.45
C HIS A 130 13.21 3.96 -24.70
N LEU A 131 13.61 2.96 -23.92
CA LEU A 131 14.83 2.14 -24.12
C LEU A 131 14.55 0.66 -24.48
N GLY A 132 13.31 0.36 -24.88
CA GLY A 132 12.85 -0.96 -25.30
C GLY A 132 11.59 -1.39 -24.54
N ASP A 133 10.64 -2.04 -25.22
CA ASP A 133 9.37 -2.50 -24.64
C ASP A 133 9.28 -4.02 -24.46
N GLN A 134 10.33 -4.74 -24.84
CA GLN A 134 10.45 -6.18 -24.62
C GLN A 134 10.79 -6.46 -23.14
N PRO A 135 10.38 -7.62 -22.58
CA PRO A 135 10.56 -7.94 -21.16
C PRO A 135 11.95 -7.65 -20.61
N GLU A 136 12.98 -7.99 -21.39
CA GLU A 136 14.40 -7.86 -21.07
C GLU A 136 14.87 -6.41 -20.98
N PHE A 137 14.17 -5.48 -21.63
CA PHE A 137 14.54 -4.07 -21.73
C PHE A 137 13.69 -3.16 -20.85
N LEU A 138 12.74 -3.70 -20.07
CA LEU A 138 11.87 -2.90 -19.20
C LEU A 138 12.63 -2.25 -18.05
N PRO A 139 12.14 -1.13 -17.50
CA PRO A 139 12.81 -0.44 -16.40
C PRO A 139 13.01 -1.32 -15.16
N THR A 140 12.05 -2.22 -14.88
CA THR A 140 12.12 -3.17 -13.76
C THR A 140 13.23 -4.21 -13.89
N ARG A 141 13.75 -4.39 -15.12
CA ARG A 141 14.93 -5.22 -15.43
C ARG A 141 16.21 -4.41 -15.53
N GLN A 142 16.14 -3.09 -15.36
CA GLN A 142 17.26 -2.16 -15.44
C GLN A 142 17.38 -1.31 -14.18
N GLY A 143 17.14 -1.94 -13.03
CA GLY A 143 17.44 -1.38 -11.72
C GLY A 143 16.27 -0.71 -11.01
N PHE A 144 15.17 -0.36 -11.68
CA PHE A 144 14.04 0.31 -11.04
C PHE A 144 13.15 -0.66 -10.24
N ASP A 145 12.83 -0.33 -8.99
CA ASP A 145 11.89 -1.07 -8.13
C ASP A 145 10.43 -0.80 -8.51
N TYR A 146 10.15 0.41 -8.97
CA TYR A 146 8.82 0.87 -9.35
C TYR A 146 8.81 1.50 -10.74
N TYR A 147 7.80 1.14 -11.54
CA TYR A 147 7.53 1.79 -12.82
C TYR A 147 6.05 2.12 -12.96
N TYR A 148 5.74 3.34 -13.39
CA TYR A 148 4.42 3.73 -13.87
C TYR A 148 4.56 4.62 -15.11
N GLY A 149 4.05 4.22 -16.27
CA GLY A 149 4.06 5.10 -17.44
C GLY A 149 4.07 4.40 -18.79
N LEU A 150 4.57 5.11 -19.81
CA LEU A 150 4.57 4.66 -21.20
C LEU A 150 5.93 4.04 -21.57
N PRO A 151 5.97 2.88 -22.22
CA PRO A 151 7.23 2.23 -22.57
C PRO A 151 7.95 2.94 -23.72
N TYR A 152 7.23 3.77 -24.46
CA TYR A 152 7.70 4.55 -25.61
C TYR A 152 6.85 5.83 -25.78
N SER A 153 7.05 6.55 -26.88
CA SER A 153 6.44 7.87 -27.13
C SER A 153 4.91 7.85 -27.16
N ASN A 154 4.27 8.92 -26.67
CA ASN A 154 2.81 9.05 -26.59
C ASN A 154 2.12 9.14 -27.96
N ASP A 155 2.88 9.43 -29.02
CA ASP A 155 2.36 9.40 -30.38
C ASP A 155 2.37 8.00 -31.00
N MET A 156 3.03 7.00 -30.40
CA MET A 156 3.26 5.70 -31.01
C MET A 156 2.09 4.73 -30.83
N GLY A 157 0.96 5.03 -31.49
CA GLY A 157 -0.22 4.17 -31.53
C GLY A 157 -1.10 4.36 -32.78
N PRO A 158 -2.27 3.71 -32.81
CA PRO A 158 -3.24 3.83 -33.90
C PRO A 158 -3.77 5.27 -34.01
N ALA A 159 -3.85 5.81 -35.23
CA ALA A 159 -4.29 7.20 -35.41
C ALA A 159 -5.71 7.44 -34.90
N GLU A 160 -6.58 6.43 -34.95
CA GLU A 160 -7.94 6.42 -34.42
C GLU A 160 -8.01 6.59 -32.89
N ASP A 161 -6.91 6.39 -32.17
CA ASP A 161 -6.82 6.64 -30.72
C ASP A 161 -6.45 8.09 -30.39
N GLY A 162 -6.37 8.95 -31.40
CA GLY A 162 -6.03 10.36 -31.24
C GLY A 162 -4.54 10.63 -31.01
N VAL A 163 -3.69 9.60 -30.92
CA VAL A 163 -2.22 9.72 -30.77
C VAL A 163 -1.52 10.40 -31.94
N LYS A 164 -2.24 10.73 -33.03
CA LYS A 164 -1.73 11.46 -34.20
C LYS A 164 -2.46 12.79 -34.45
N SER A 165 -3.22 13.30 -33.48
CA SER A 165 -3.96 14.56 -33.55
C SER A 165 -3.87 15.32 -32.23
N ASN A 166 -3.62 16.62 -32.25
CA ASN A 166 -3.72 17.45 -31.04
C ASN A 166 -5.15 17.46 -30.49
N LEU A 167 -5.28 17.75 -29.19
CA LEU A 167 -6.57 17.97 -28.54
C LEU A 167 -7.43 18.96 -29.34
N GLY A 168 -8.70 18.60 -29.55
CA GLY A 168 -9.67 19.42 -30.30
C GLY A 168 -9.55 19.33 -31.83
N VAL A 169 -8.52 18.68 -32.38
CA VAL A 169 -8.41 18.41 -33.82
C VAL A 169 -9.14 17.11 -34.16
N PRO A 170 -9.98 17.07 -35.22
CA PRO A 170 -10.66 15.84 -35.62
C PRO A 170 -9.70 14.66 -35.84
N ILE A 171 -10.03 13.53 -35.23
CA ILE A 171 -9.25 12.29 -35.34
C ILE A 171 -9.42 11.75 -36.77
N LYS A 172 -8.29 11.55 -37.46
CA LYS A 172 -8.28 11.00 -38.82
C LYS A 172 -8.51 9.50 -38.78
N LYS A 173 -9.53 9.01 -39.49
CA LYS A 173 -9.68 7.58 -39.76
C LYS A 173 -8.77 7.17 -40.92
N THR A 174 -8.01 6.09 -40.74
CA THR A 174 -7.11 5.52 -41.75
C THR A 174 -7.46 4.06 -41.99
N ASN A 175 -7.33 3.59 -43.23
CA ASN A 175 -7.53 2.19 -43.61
C ASN A 175 -6.21 1.37 -43.58
N ALA A 176 -5.07 2.01 -43.32
CA ALA A 176 -3.78 1.32 -43.20
C ALA A 176 -3.62 0.71 -41.80
N LYS A 177 -2.98 -0.48 -41.71
CA LYS A 177 -2.56 -1.05 -40.42
C LYS A 177 -1.57 -0.08 -39.76
N GLY A 178 -2.02 0.63 -38.73
CA GLY A 178 -1.22 1.56 -37.94
C GLY A 178 -0.29 0.86 -36.94
N GLN A 179 0.33 1.64 -36.05
CA GLN A 179 1.06 1.12 -34.91
C GLN A 179 0.11 0.37 -33.94
N PRO A 180 0.60 -0.60 -33.15
CA PRO A 180 -0.23 -1.25 -32.13
C PRO A 180 -0.69 -0.23 -31.06
N PRO A 181 -1.77 -0.53 -30.31
CA PRO A 181 -2.26 0.34 -29.24
C PRO A 181 -1.16 0.74 -28.24
N LEU A 182 -1.19 2.01 -27.81
CA LEU A 182 -0.26 2.53 -26.79
C LEU A 182 -0.67 2.01 -25.39
N PRO A 183 0.19 1.25 -24.69
CA PRO A 183 -0.09 0.76 -23.34
C PRO A 183 0.34 1.78 -22.27
N LEU A 184 -0.42 1.82 -21.18
CA LEU A 184 0.01 2.36 -19.89
C LEU A 184 0.39 1.19 -18.98
N LEU A 185 1.62 1.21 -18.44
CA LEU A 185 2.12 0.15 -17.57
C LEU A 185 2.21 0.60 -16.12
N ARG A 186 2.05 -0.38 -15.22
CA ARG A 186 2.58 -0.35 -13.86
C ARG A 186 3.44 -1.59 -13.66
N ASN A 187 4.72 -1.38 -13.37
CA ASN A 187 5.74 -2.43 -13.38
C ASN A 187 5.69 -3.22 -14.69
N GLU A 188 5.52 -4.54 -14.64
CA GLU A 188 5.45 -5.42 -15.81
C GLU A 188 3.99 -5.73 -16.22
N THR A 189 3.03 -4.90 -15.78
CA THR A 189 1.61 -5.07 -16.06
C THR A 189 1.07 -3.94 -16.93
N VAL A 190 0.43 -4.29 -18.04
CA VAL A 190 -0.37 -3.37 -18.86
C VAL A 190 -1.69 -3.10 -18.14
N LEU A 191 -1.89 -1.85 -17.70
CA LEU A 191 -3.12 -1.42 -17.03
C LEU A 191 -4.25 -1.16 -18.03
N GLN A 192 -3.93 -0.47 -19.11
CA GLN A 192 -4.91 -0.05 -20.12
C GLN A 192 -4.23 0.35 -21.43
N ARG A 193 -5.04 0.39 -22.50
CA ARG A 193 -4.77 1.16 -23.72
C ARG A 193 -5.00 2.64 -23.44
N VAL A 194 -4.14 3.50 -23.96
CA VAL A 194 -4.23 4.96 -23.81
C VAL A 194 -5.11 5.56 -24.90
N LEU A 195 -6.13 6.33 -24.50
CA LEU A 195 -7.04 7.06 -25.37
C LEU A 195 -6.92 8.59 -25.13
N PRO A 196 -7.61 9.46 -25.89
CA PRO A 196 -7.46 10.91 -25.77
C PRO A 196 -7.67 11.47 -24.36
N ASP A 197 -8.67 10.98 -23.62
CA ASP A 197 -8.93 11.41 -22.24
C ASP A 197 -7.82 10.97 -21.28
N ASP A 198 -7.19 9.83 -21.53
CA ASP A 198 -6.05 9.35 -20.73
C ASP A 198 -4.79 10.16 -21.01
N GLN A 199 -4.54 10.53 -22.27
CA GLN A 199 -3.46 11.47 -22.59
C GLN A 199 -3.66 12.80 -21.90
N GLN A 200 -4.90 13.30 -21.87
CA GLN A 200 -5.22 14.54 -21.17
C GLN A 200 -4.99 14.46 -19.65
N ALA A 201 -5.11 13.28 -19.06
CA ALA A 201 -4.88 13.08 -17.62
C ALA A 201 -3.42 12.72 -17.27
N ILE A 202 -2.53 12.57 -18.25
CA ILE A 202 -1.26 11.85 -18.03
C ILE A 202 -0.29 12.59 -17.11
N VAL A 203 -0.21 13.93 -17.22
CA VAL A 203 0.68 14.73 -16.36
C VAL A 203 0.18 14.67 -14.93
N GLU A 204 -1.11 14.91 -14.69
CA GLU A 204 -1.72 14.77 -13.37
C GLU A 204 -1.44 13.40 -12.74
N ARG A 205 -1.66 12.30 -13.49
CA ARG A 205 -1.37 10.94 -13.00
C ARG A 205 0.10 10.76 -12.64
N TYR A 206 1.03 11.22 -13.49
CA TYR A 206 2.47 11.16 -13.19
C TYR A 206 2.84 11.98 -11.97
N THR A 207 2.27 13.17 -11.81
CA THR A 207 2.48 14.02 -10.63
C THR A 207 2.00 13.34 -9.36
N GLN A 208 0.79 12.76 -9.37
CA GLN A 208 0.22 12.04 -8.22
C GLN A 208 1.08 10.82 -7.84
N GLU A 209 1.51 10.04 -8.81
CA GLU A 209 2.40 8.89 -8.60
C GLU A 209 3.77 9.35 -8.05
N ALA A 210 4.32 10.46 -8.55
CA ALA A 210 5.60 11.00 -8.08
C ALA A 210 5.52 11.49 -6.63
N VAL A 211 4.48 12.27 -6.29
CA VAL A 211 4.23 12.72 -4.92
C VAL A 211 4.05 11.52 -3.99
N LYS A 212 3.26 10.52 -4.41
CA LYS A 212 3.09 9.28 -3.65
C LYS A 212 4.41 8.54 -3.43
N PHE A 213 5.21 8.38 -4.47
CA PHE A 213 6.52 7.70 -4.36
C PHE A 213 7.42 8.40 -3.35
N VAL A 214 7.48 9.75 -3.37
CA VAL A 214 8.27 10.53 -2.39
C VAL A 214 7.74 10.32 -0.97
N TRP A 215 6.42 10.33 -0.77
CA TRP A 215 5.79 10.08 0.53
C TRP A 215 6.08 8.67 1.07
N ASP A 216 5.94 7.65 0.24
CA ASP A 216 6.12 6.24 0.63
C ASP A 216 7.59 5.92 0.98
N HIS A 217 8.55 6.72 0.47
CA HIS A 217 9.98 6.50 0.67
C HIS A 217 10.64 7.60 1.51
N GLN A 218 9.89 8.41 2.24
CA GLN A 218 10.42 9.57 2.99
C GLN A 218 11.47 9.20 4.05
N ASP A 219 11.43 7.96 4.56
CA ASP A 219 12.31 7.46 5.63
C ASP A 219 13.59 6.77 5.11
N GLN A 220 13.82 6.71 3.79
CA GLN A 220 14.98 6.06 3.17
C GLN A 220 15.45 6.81 1.91
N PRO A 221 16.74 6.70 1.51
CA PRO A 221 17.22 7.38 0.31
C PRO A 221 16.53 6.84 -0.95
N PHE A 222 16.09 7.74 -1.83
CA PHE A 222 15.43 7.35 -3.07
C PHE A 222 16.00 8.04 -4.32
N PHE A 223 15.80 7.37 -5.46
CA PHE A 223 16.02 7.93 -6.79
C PHE A 223 14.71 7.89 -7.57
N LEU A 224 14.20 9.07 -7.95
CA LEU A 224 13.03 9.22 -8.80
C LEU A 224 13.45 9.79 -10.15
N TYR A 225 13.27 9.02 -11.22
CA TYR A 225 13.29 9.53 -12.58
C TYR A 225 11.85 9.84 -13.01
N LEU A 226 11.55 11.11 -13.28
CA LEU A 226 10.23 11.60 -13.70
C LEU A 226 10.28 12.09 -15.16
N PRO A 227 10.36 11.19 -16.16
CA PRO A 227 10.34 11.54 -17.56
C PRO A 227 8.92 11.82 -18.08
N HIS A 228 8.44 13.05 -17.95
CA HIS A 228 7.17 13.43 -18.56
C HIS A 228 7.23 13.24 -20.08
N SER A 229 6.18 12.62 -20.66
CA SER A 229 5.94 12.65 -22.12
C SER A 229 5.34 13.98 -22.59
N ALA A 230 5.17 14.92 -21.66
CA ALA A 230 4.52 16.20 -21.91
C ALA A 230 5.40 17.12 -22.75
N VAL A 231 4.68 17.93 -23.54
CA VAL A 231 5.06 18.83 -24.63
C VAL A 231 5.50 18.15 -25.94
N HIS A 232 5.68 16.83 -25.95
CA HIS A 232 5.82 16.05 -27.19
C HIS A 232 4.48 15.92 -27.91
N PHE A 233 4.48 16.08 -29.24
CA PHE A 233 3.27 15.87 -30.05
C PHE A 233 2.71 14.45 -29.90
N PRO A 234 1.39 14.24 -29.83
CA PRO A 234 0.32 15.23 -29.85
C PRO A 234 0.10 15.92 -28.50
N LEU A 235 -0.37 17.17 -28.56
CA LEU A 235 -0.57 18.03 -27.40
C LEU A 235 -1.92 17.75 -26.72
N TYR A 236 -1.86 17.27 -25.47
CA TYR A 236 -3.01 16.95 -24.62
C TYR A 236 -2.86 17.56 -23.22
N PRO A 237 -2.88 18.90 -23.08
CA PRO A 237 -2.84 19.53 -21.77
C PRO A 237 -4.07 19.15 -20.94
N GLY A 238 -3.86 18.97 -19.64
CA GLY A 238 -4.88 18.65 -18.66
C GLY A 238 -6.06 19.60 -18.69
N LYS A 239 -7.25 19.10 -18.30
CA LYS A 239 -8.49 19.90 -18.28
C LYS A 239 -8.35 21.17 -17.46
N ALA A 240 -7.54 21.12 -16.40
CA ALA A 240 -7.25 22.27 -15.54
C ALA A 240 -6.33 23.31 -16.19
N PHE A 241 -5.67 23.01 -17.31
CA PHE A 241 -4.72 23.89 -17.98
C PHE A 241 -5.13 24.27 -19.40
N HIS A 242 -5.96 23.46 -20.05
CA HIS A 242 -6.44 23.69 -21.40
C HIS A 242 -7.09 25.09 -21.56
N GLY A 243 -6.56 25.86 -22.51
CA GLY A 243 -7.02 27.19 -22.90
C GLY A 243 -6.58 28.33 -21.98
N LYS A 244 -5.57 28.13 -21.12
CA LYS A 244 -5.16 29.12 -20.11
C LYS A 244 -3.88 29.87 -20.43
N SER A 245 -3.00 29.29 -21.24
CA SER A 245 -1.73 29.88 -21.63
C SER A 245 -1.89 30.79 -22.84
N ALA A 246 -1.09 31.87 -22.86
CA ALA A 246 -1.01 32.75 -24.02
C ALA A 246 -0.36 32.06 -25.25
N HIS A 247 0.31 30.92 -25.04
CA HIS A 247 0.99 30.15 -26.08
C HIS A 247 0.19 28.91 -26.55
N GLY A 248 -1.14 28.93 -26.34
CA GLY A 248 -2.05 27.87 -26.79
C GLY A 248 -1.77 26.51 -26.13
N LEU A 249 -2.12 25.40 -26.82
CA LEU A 249 -2.00 24.04 -26.27
C LEU A 249 -0.57 23.67 -25.83
N PHE A 250 0.45 24.19 -26.52
CA PHE A 250 1.84 23.96 -26.14
C PHE A 250 2.14 24.64 -24.80
N GLY A 251 1.79 25.92 -24.69
CA GLY A 251 1.92 26.68 -23.45
C GLY A 251 1.12 26.09 -22.30
N ASP A 252 -0.12 25.65 -22.53
CA ASP A 252 -0.96 25.01 -21.51
C ASP A 252 -0.23 23.82 -20.89
N TRP A 253 0.45 23.02 -21.72
CA TRP A 253 1.16 21.85 -21.24
C TRP A 253 2.49 22.19 -20.56
N VAL A 254 3.19 23.23 -21.01
CA VAL A 254 4.36 23.78 -20.30
C VAL A 254 3.97 24.31 -18.91
N GLU A 255 2.85 25.03 -18.79
CA GLU A 255 2.34 25.52 -17.50
C GLU A 255 1.87 24.37 -16.58
N GLU A 256 1.33 23.30 -17.14
CA GLU A 256 0.98 22.08 -16.38
C GLU A 256 2.23 21.33 -15.88
N VAL A 257 3.28 21.25 -16.70
CA VAL A 257 4.58 20.70 -16.27
C VAL A 257 5.18 21.56 -15.15
N ASP A 258 5.14 22.90 -15.26
CA ASP A 258 5.58 23.77 -14.18
C ASP A 258 4.81 23.53 -12.87
N TRP A 259 3.50 23.34 -12.95
CA TRP A 259 2.70 22.93 -11.79
C TRP A 259 3.16 21.59 -11.21
N SER A 260 3.43 20.58 -12.04
CA SER A 260 3.97 19.28 -11.61
C SER A 260 5.29 19.46 -10.84
N VAL A 261 6.21 20.26 -11.36
CA VAL A 261 7.47 20.61 -10.65
C VAL A 261 7.17 21.26 -9.30
N GLY A 262 6.22 22.19 -9.25
CA GLY A 262 5.75 22.80 -8.01
C GLY A 262 5.28 21.76 -6.98
N GLN A 263 4.44 20.79 -7.39
CA GLN A 263 3.95 19.74 -6.50
C GLN A 263 5.09 18.87 -5.93
N VAL A 264 6.05 18.49 -6.75
CA VAL A 264 7.21 17.70 -6.29
C VAL A 264 8.06 18.50 -5.30
N LEU A 265 8.43 19.74 -5.63
CA LEU A 265 9.26 20.58 -4.76
C LEU A 265 8.54 20.94 -3.45
N ASP A 266 7.24 21.24 -3.50
CA ASP A 266 6.45 21.53 -2.30
C ASP A 266 6.28 20.28 -1.43
N THR A 267 6.15 19.09 -2.02
CA THR A 267 6.13 17.82 -1.26
C THR A 267 7.45 17.60 -0.53
N LEU A 268 8.61 17.83 -1.18
CA LEU A 268 9.90 17.74 -0.52
C LEU A 268 10.01 18.68 0.69
N ARG A 269 9.52 19.93 0.56
CA ARG A 269 9.49 20.88 1.68
C ARG A 269 8.54 20.43 2.79
N GLN A 270 7.35 19.95 2.45
CA GLN A 270 6.37 19.45 3.43
C GLN A 270 6.94 18.29 4.27
N LEU A 271 7.75 17.43 3.66
CA LEU A 271 8.39 16.28 4.30
C LEU A 271 9.76 16.61 4.92
N ASN A 272 10.22 17.87 4.84
CA ASN A 272 11.56 18.29 5.28
C ASN A 272 12.70 17.50 4.61
N LEU A 273 12.54 17.18 3.32
CA LEU A 273 13.50 16.46 2.49
C LEU A 273 14.24 17.37 1.51
N ASP A 274 13.85 18.64 1.40
CA ASP A 274 14.42 19.64 0.49
C ASP A 274 15.92 19.83 0.67
N GLU A 275 16.40 20.01 1.90
CA GLU A 275 17.85 20.14 2.19
C GLU A 275 18.64 18.83 2.00
N LYS A 276 17.97 17.72 1.68
CA LYS A 276 18.56 16.39 1.46
C LYS A 276 18.31 15.86 0.06
N THR A 277 17.79 16.65 -0.88
CA THR A 277 17.41 16.16 -2.20
C THR A 277 18.04 17.00 -3.30
N LEU A 278 18.78 16.34 -4.20
CA LEU A 278 19.21 16.93 -5.45
C LEU A 278 18.13 16.73 -6.51
N VAL A 279 17.56 17.83 -7.01
CA VAL A 279 16.60 17.84 -8.11
C VAL A 279 17.26 18.44 -9.36
N ILE A 280 17.26 17.72 -10.47
CA ILE A 280 17.65 18.21 -11.79
C ILE A 280 16.41 18.30 -12.67
N PHE A 281 16.08 19.50 -13.16
CA PHE A 281 15.08 19.70 -14.21
C PHE A 281 15.78 19.89 -15.56
N THR A 282 15.36 19.18 -16.60
CA THR A 282 15.94 19.28 -17.95
C THR A 282 14.99 18.78 -19.05
N SER A 283 15.45 18.79 -20.30
CA SER A 283 14.76 18.23 -21.49
C SER A 283 15.59 17.12 -22.13
N ASP A 284 14.95 16.13 -22.76
CA ASP A 284 15.67 15.04 -23.42
C ASP A 284 16.27 15.43 -24.78
N ASN A 285 15.74 16.46 -25.44
CA ASN A 285 16.30 17.06 -26.63
C ASN A 285 15.68 18.44 -26.89
N GLY A 286 16.31 19.22 -27.75
CA GLY A 286 15.78 20.51 -28.16
C GLY A 286 14.36 20.40 -28.76
N GLY A 287 13.54 21.41 -28.55
CA GLY A 287 12.13 21.35 -28.88
C GLY A 287 11.84 21.33 -30.38
N GLN A 288 10.62 20.92 -30.75
CA GLN A 288 10.15 20.86 -32.13
C GLN A 288 9.35 22.13 -32.51
N PRO A 289 9.92 23.10 -33.25
CA PRO A 289 9.24 24.38 -33.52
C PRO A 289 7.95 24.25 -34.33
N ARG A 290 7.83 23.17 -35.12
CA ARG A 290 6.58 22.86 -35.84
C ARG A 290 5.40 22.55 -34.92
N HIS A 291 5.64 22.29 -33.64
CA HIS A 291 4.63 21.98 -32.63
C HIS A 291 4.55 23.04 -31.53
N GLY A 292 5.22 24.19 -31.70
CA GLY A 292 5.12 25.34 -30.79
C GLY A 292 6.36 25.60 -29.94
N ALA A 293 7.30 24.65 -29.84
CA ALA A 293 8.49 24.83 -28.99
C ALA A 293 9.41 25.96 -29.49
N ILE A 294 10.05 26.65 -28.54
CA ILE A 294 10.96 27.77 -28.78
C ILE A 294 12.36 27.40 -28.32
N ASN A 295 13.29 27.35 -29.27
CA ASN A 295 14.71 27.10 -28.97
C ASN A 295 15.56 28.37 -28.93
N ALA A 296 14.97 29.53 -29.27
CA ALA A 296 15.69 30.80 -29.29
C ALA A 296 16.35 31.09 -27.92
N PRO A 297 17.56 31.66 -27.89
CA PRO A 297 18.32 32.21 -29.01
C PRO A 297 19.10 31.17 -29.83
N LEU A 298 18.97 29.89 -29.52
CA LEU A 298 19.69 28.82 -30.21
C LEU A 298 19.08 28.52 -31.58
N ARG A 299 19.92 28.18 -32.54
CA ARG A 299 19.50 27.81 -33.90
C ARG A 299 19.18 26.32 -33.97
N GLY A 300 18.14 25.97 -34.73
CA GLY A 300 17.71 24.59 -34.92
C GLY A 300 16.66 24.12 -33.92
N GLY A 301 16.53 22.79 -33.81
CA GLY A 301 15.52 22.11 -33.00
C GLY A 301 15.70 20.60 -33.05
N LYS A 302 14.72 19.86 -32.51
CA LYS A 302 14.70 18.38 -32.50
C LYS A 302 15.23 17.76 -33.79
N GLY A 303 16.14 16.81 -33.65
CA GLY A 303 16.72 16.04 -34.76
C GLY A 303 17.89 16.71 -35.48
N SER A 304 18.33 17.90 -35.05
CA SER A 304 19.50 18.60 -35.60
C SER A 304 20.68 18.63 -34.63
N THR A 305 21.91 18.74 -35.14
CA THR A 305 23.14 18.92 -34.36
C THR A 305 23.53 20.40 -34.20
N LEU A 306 22.61 21.30 -34.53
CA LEU A 306 22.69 22.71 -34.17
C LEU A 306 22.44 22.85 -32.66
N GLU A 307 22.82 23.98 -32.06
CA GLU A 307 22.70 24.17 -30.60
C GLU A 307 21.27 23.94 -30.10
N GLY A 308 20.26 24.44 -30.82
CA GLY A 308 18.86 24.32 -30.43
C GLY A 308 18.29 22.90 -30.54
N GLY A 309 19.05 21.92 -31.04
CA GLY A 309 18.63 20.52 -31.08
C GLY A 309 19.22 19.65 -29.97
N MET A 310 20.25 20.12 -29.26
CA MET A 310 21.00 19.31 -28.29
C MET A 310 21.36 20.05 -26.99
N ARG A 311 21.14 21.36 -26.89
CA ARG A 311 21.45 22.17 -25.70
C ARG A 311 20.15 22.51 -24.99
N GLU A 312 20.05 22.08 -23.73
CA GLU A 312 18.78 21.95 -23.02
C GLU A 312 18.67 22.91 -21.83
N PRO A 313 17.46 23.45 -21.56
CA PRO A 313 17.24 24.31 -20.40
C PRO A 313 17.34 23.45 -19.14
N THR A 314 18.34 23.70 -18.29
CA THR A 314 18.64 22.83 -17.15
C THR A 314 18.78 23.60 -15.83
N ILE A 315 18.10 23.15 -14.78
CA ILE A 315 18.16 23.76 -13.44
C ILE A 315 18.52 22.67 -12.44
N ALA A 316 19.56 22.92 -11.64
CA ALA A 316 19.91 22.08 -10.50
C ALA A 316 19.50 22.77 -9.20
N TRP A 317 18.80 22.06 -8.34
CA TRP A 317 18.26 22.57 -7.08
C TRP A 317 18.60 21.61 -5.95
N TRP A 318 19.24 22.16 -4.92
CA TRP A 318 19.50 21.50 -3.65
C TRP A 318 19.78 22.60 -2.62
N PRO A 319 18.74 23.06 -1.89
CA PRO A 319 18.89 24.09 -0.87
C PRO A 319 20.04 23.80 0.08
N SER A 320 20.76 24.85 0.47
CA SER A 320 21.90 24.79 1.39
C SER A 320 23.16 24.07 0.86
N LYS A 321 23.14 23.48 -0.36
CA LYS A 321 24.32 22.84 -0.99
C LYS A 321 24.70 23.45 -2.35
N ILE A 322 23.72 23.87 -3.15
CA ILE A 322 23.94 24.56 -4.42
C ILE A 322 23.79 26.08 -4.19
N PRO A 323 24.69 26.92 -4.73
CA PRO A 323 24.59 28.38 -4.58
C PRO A 323 23.36 28.92 -5.31
N ALA A 324 22.40 29.44 -4.55
CA ALA A 324 21.13 29.96 -5.04
C ALA A 324 21.29 31.16 -5.98
N GLY A 325 20.43 31.24 -7.00
CA GLY A 325 20.31 32.36 -7.93
C GLY A 325 21.51 32.51 -8.86
N THR A 326 22.29 31.43 -9.07
CA THR A 326 23.51 31.46 -9.87
C THR A 326 23.38 30.71 -11.19
N GLU A 327 24.37 30.88 -12.07
CA GLU A 327 24.45 30.14 -13.33
C GLU A 327 25.88 29.72 -13.65
N THR A 328 26.01 28.72 -14.53
CA THR A 328 27.29 28.24 -15.08
C THR A 328 27.18 28.02 -16.58
N ASN A 329 28.27 28.28 -17.30
CA ASN A 329 28.45 27.97 -18.71
C ASN A 329 29.41 26.78 -18.96
N ALA A 330 29.81 26.08 -17.89
CA ALA A 330 30.58 24.84 -18.02
C ALA A 330 29.81 23.84 -18.88
N VAL A 331 30.51 23.17 -19.80
CA VAL A 331 29.91 22.15 -20.65
C VAL A 331 29.59 20.93 -19.79
N THR A 332 28.32 20.57 -19.73
CA THR A 332 27.81 19.40 -19.00
C THR A 332 26.83 18.64 -19.89
N SER A 333 26.46 17.43 -19.54
CA SER A 333 25.59 16.60 -20.37
C SER A 333 24.78 15.59 -19.59
N MET A 334 23.80 14.98 -20.26
CA MET A 334 23.07 13.81 -19.75
C MET A 334 23.99 12.70 -19.24
N MET A 335 25.18 12.56 -19.85
CA MET A 335 26.16 11.52 -19.48
C MET A 335 26.75 11.74 -18.09
N ASP A 336 26.70 12.96 -17.55
CA ASP A 336 27.31 13.30 -16.27
C ASP A 336 26.43 12.94 -15.07
N ILE A 337 25.13 12.66 -15.30
CA ILE A 337 24.16 12.37 -14.23
C ILE A 337 24.57 11.10 -13.47
N LEU A 338 24.82 10.00 -14.18
CA LEU A 338 25.23 8.73 -13.56
C LEU A 338 26.49 8.85 -12.68
N PRO A 339 27.66 9.28 -13.18
CA PRO A 339 28.87 9.32 -12.37
C PRO A 339 28.75 10.29 -11.19
N THR A 340 28.02 11.40 -11.35
CA THR A 340 27.79 12.38 -10.27
C THR A 340 26.91 11.80 -9.16
N PHE A 341 25.76 11.21 -9.51
CA PHE A 341 24.80 10.71 -8.52
C PHE A 341 25.38 9.52 -7.76
N VAL A 342 26.05 8.59 -8.46
CA VAL A 342 26.66 7.42 -7.83
C VAL A 342 27.76 7.83 -6.85
N LYS A 343 28.57 8.85 -7.18
CA LYS A 343 29.58 9.37 -6.27
C LYS A 343 28.96 10.03 -5.04
N LEU A 344 27.90 10.84 -5.22
CA LEU A 344 27.17 11.47 -4.12
C LEU A 344 26.45 10.45 -3.21
N ALA A 345 26.03 9.32 -3.77
CA ALA A 345 25.48 8.18 -3.04
C ALA A 345 26.55 7.41 -2.22
N GLY A 346 27.84 7.72 -2.40
CA GLY A 346 28.96 7.00 -1.79
C GLY A 346 29.39 5.75 -2.56
N GLY A 347 28.87 5.54 -3.76
CA GLY A 347 29.22 4.43 -4.65
C GLY A 347 30.39 4.74 -5.58
N MET A 348 30.71 3.77 -6.45
CA MET A 348 31.71 3.91 -7.51
C MET A 348 31.07 3.65 -8.87
N ALA A 349 31.41 4.47 -9.86
CA ALA A 349 30.99 4.22 -11.23
C ALA A 349 31.68 2.95 -11.80
N PRO A 350 31.08 2.28 -12.81
CA PRO A 350 31.65 1.09 -13.43
C PRO A 350 33.12 1.25 -13.83
N GLN A 351 33.95 0.26 -13.47
CA GLN A 351 35.40 0.25 -13.76
C GLN A 351 35.77 -0.73 -14.89
N ASP A 352 34.85 -1.61 -15.27
CA ASP A 352 35.00 -2.63 -16.32
C ASP A 352 34.71 -2.10 -17.73
N ARG A 353 34.17 -0.89 -17.83
CA ARG A 353 33.74 -0.26 -19.09
C ARG A 353 34.02 1.24 -19.10
N LYS A 354 34.14 1.79 -20.30
CA LYS A 354 34.28 3.24 -20.50
C LYS A 354 32.94 3.94 -20.28
N LEU A 355 32.99 5.00 -19.48
CA LEU A 355 31.98 6.06 -19.40
C LEU A 355 32.48 7.29 -20.15
N ASP A 356 31.56 8.04 -20.75
CA ASP A 356 31.88 9.28 -21.45
C ASP A 356 31.57 10.52 -20.60
N GLY A 357 30.70 10.40 -19.60
CA GLY A 357 30.44 11.44 -18.61
C GLY A 357 31.40 11.44 -17.43
N GLY A 358 31.37 12.52 -16.65
CA GLY A 358 32.17 12.67 -15.45
C GLY A 358 31.40 13.30 -14.28
N ASP A 359 32.03 13.32 -13.10
CA ASP A 359 31.46 13.95 -11.92
C ASP A 359 31.42 15.47 -12.07
N ILE A 360 30.21 16.03 -12.09
CA ILE A 360 29.96 17.47 -12.19
C ILE A 360 29.56 18.11 -10.86
N TRP A 361 29.60 17.38 -9.73
CA TRP A 361 29.26 17.95 -8.42
C TRP A 361 30.03 19.24 -8.10
N PRO A 362 31.36 19.37 -8.34
CA PRO A 362 32.06 20.63 -8.11
C PRO A 362 31.47 21.82 -8.89
N ILE A 363 30.97 21.58 -10.11
CA ILE A 363 30.30 22.60 -10.94
C ILE A 363 28.95 23.00 -10.33
N LEU A 364 28.17 22.01 -9.86
CA LEU A 364 26.89 22.22 -9.21
C LEU A 364 27.04 22.97 -7.88
N ALA A 365 28.01 22.58 -7.06
CA ALA A 365 28.33 23.20 -5.77
C ALA A 365 29.00 24.58 -5.90
N GLY A 366 29.32 25.03 -7.13
CA GLY A 366 29.90 26.35 -7.38
C GLY A 366 31.37 26.48 -6.98
N ASP A 367 32.14 25.40 -7.01
CA ASP A 367 33.60 25.48 -6.80
C ASP A 367 34.22 26.31 -7.94
N PRO A 368 34.91 27.43 -7.64
CA PRO A 368 35.52 28.28 -8.66
C PRO A 368 36.63 27.59 -9.46
N ASN A 369 37.16 26.46 -8.99
CA ASN A 369 38.17 25.66 -9.67
C ASN A 369 37.58 24.45 -10.42
N ALA A 370 36.26 24.29 -10.42
CA ALA A 370 35.60 23.17 -11.09
C ALA A 370 35.91 23.18 -12.60
N LYS A 371 36.22 22.00 -13.14
CA LYS A 371 36.45 21.80 -14.58
C LYS A 371 35.35 20.93 -15.15
N SER A 372 34.92 21.27 -16.37
CA SER A 372 34.06 20.40 -17.16
C SER A 372 34.78 19.08 -17.44
N PRO A 373 34.09 17.92 -17.37
CA PRO A 373 34.63 16.66 -17.86
C PRO A 373 34.72 16.62 -19.40
N HIS A 374 34.11 17.59 -20.09
CA HIS A 374 34.01 17.67 -21.54
C HIS A 374 34.92 18.77 -22.10
N GLU A 375 36.21 18.47 -22.28
CA GLU A 375 37.09 19.35 -23.08
C GLU A 375 36.66 19.42 -24.55
N THR A 376 36.04 18.33 -25.03
CA THR A 376 35.48 18.17 -26.37
C THR A 376 34.13 17.49 -26.29
N PHE A 377 33.14 18.01 -27.02
CA PHE A 377 31.80 17.45 -27.13
C PHE A 377 31.48 17.11 -28.60
N TYR A 378 30.95 15.92 -28.83
CA TYR A 378 30.72 15.36 -30.16
C TYR A 378 29.23 15.33 -30.50
N TYR A 379 28.84 15.96 -31.60
CA TYR A 379 27.43 16.06 -32.00
C TYR A 379 27.11 14.98 -33.03
N TYR A 380 26.52 13.89 -32.54
CA TYR A 380 26.07 12.79 -33.37
C TYR A 380 24.61 12.96 -33.80
N ARG A 381 24.35 12.64 -35.07
CA ARG A 381 22.99 12.40 -35.58
C ARG A 381 22.89 10.95 -36.03
N GLY A 382 22.19 10.14 -35.24
CA GLY A 382 22.25 8.69 -35.37
C GLY A 382 23.69 8.21 -35.25
N LEU A 383 24.20 7.53 -36.27
CA LEU A 383 25.55 6.98 -36.27
C LEU A 383 26.61 7.91 -36.88
N ASN A 384 26.25 9.13 -37.29
CA ASN A 384 27.15 10.04 -38.00
C ASN A 384 27.54 11.24 -37.15
N LEU A 385 28.85 11.50 -37.04
CA LEU A 385 29.37 12.71 -36.40
C LEU A 385 29.17 13.90 -37.35
N GLN A 386 28.40 14.91 -36.92
CA GLN A 386 28.09 16.06 -37.77
C GLN A 386 28.79 17.34 -37.31
N ALA A 387 28.99 17.51 -36.01
CA ALA A 387 29.73 18.65 -35.47
C ALA A 387 30.58 18.26 -34.27
N ILE A 388 31.52 19.12 -33.93
CA ILE A 388 32.41 18.98 -32.77
C ILE A 388 32.60 20.33 -32.10
N ARG A 389 32.55 20.33 -30.76
CA ARG A 389 32.83 21.52 -29.95
C ARG A 389 34.05 21.27 -29.07
N SER A 390 34.98 22.23 -29.00
CA SER A 390 36.04 22.26 -28.00
C SER A 390 36.25 23.70 -27.51
N GLY A 391 35.98 23.92 -26.21
CA GLY A 391 35.86 25.27 -25.63
C GLY A 391 34.72 26.06 -26.27
N SER A 392 35.00 27.29 -26.66
CA SER A 392 34.04 28.20 -27.32
C SER A 392 33.77 27.84 -28.79
N TRP A 393 34.57 26.95 -29.38
CA TRP A 393 34.56 26.73 -30.82
C TRP A 393 33.76 25.49 -31.20
N LYS A 394 32.83 25.63 -32.15
CA LYS A 394 32.05 24.54 -32.72
C LYS A 394 32.21 24.50 -34.24
N LEU A 395 32.61 23.36 -34.78
CA LEU A 395 32.79 23.12 -36.21
C LEU A 395 31.73 22.14 -36.71
N HIS A 396 30.98 22.52 -37.75
CA HIS A 396 30.13 21.62 -38.52
C HIS A 396 30.98 20.95 -39.60
N LEU A 397 31.18 19.64 -39.50
CA LEU A 397 32.23 18.92 -40.24
C LEU A 397 31.99 18.87 -41.75
N ALA A 398 30.73 18.69 -42.15
CA ALA A 398 30.32 18.54 -43.54
C ALA A 398 30.33 19.88 -44.29
N GLN A 399 29.83 20.94 -43.67
CA GLN A 399 29.80 22.29 -44.24
C GLN A 399 31.17 22.97 -44.15
N GLY A 400 31.92 22.69 -43.09
CA GLY A 400 33.16 23.39 -42.77
C GLY A 400 32.96 24.67 -41.97
N ASP A 401 31.72 25.01 -41.62
CA ASP A 401 31.37 26.23 -40.90
C ASP A 401 31.85 26.17 -39.44
N LEU A 402 32.52 27.23 -38.99
CA LEU A 402 33.06 27.37 -37.64
C LEU A 402 32.38 28.53 -36.92
N TYR A 403 31.95 28.28 -35.68
CA TYR A 403 31.29 29.27 -34.83
C TYR A 403 32.00 29.41 -33.49
N ASN A 404 32.03 30.64 -32.96
CA ASN A 404 32.43 30.92 -31.58
C ASN A 404 31.18 31.14 -30.72
N LEU A 405 30.80 30.13 -29.95
CA LEU A 405 29.55 30.10 -29.18
C LEU A 405 29.48 31.10 -28.02
N ASP A 406 30.62 31.65 -27.57
CA ASP A 406 30.61 32.71 -26.55
C ASP A 406 30.19 34.06 -27.13
N ARG A 407 30.39 34.25 -28.44
CA ARG A 407 30.03 35.49 -29.16
C ARG A 407 28.78 35.33 -30.01
N ASP A 408 28.52 34.12 -30.48
CA ASP A 408 27.46 33.79 -31.43
C ASP A 408 26.83 32.43 -31.08
N ILE A 409 26.05 32.42 -30.00
CA ILE A 409 25.33 31.23 -29.51
C ILE A 409 24.28 30.72 -30.52
N GLY A 410 23.84 31.60 -31.43
CA GLY A 410 22.89 31.28 -32.50
C GLY A 410 23.52 30.69 -33.75
N GLU A 411 24.84 30.49 -33.78
CA GLU A 411 25.56 29.95 -34.94
C GLU A 411 25.24 30.73 -36.24
N SER A 412 25.12 32.05 -36.15
CA SER A 412 24.68 32.93 -37.25
C SER A 412 25.82 33.38 -38.18
N GLN A 413 27.06 33.42 -37.71
CA GLN A 413 28.22 33.92 -38.45
C GLN A 413 29.34 32.88 -38.52
N ASP A 414 29.54 32.29 -39.71
CA ASP A 414 30.70 31.44 -39.99
C ASP A 414 31.99 32.26 -39.99
N VAL A 415 33.00 31.80 -39.24
CA VAL A 415 34.33 32.40 -39.12
C VAL A 415 35.46 31.42 -39.46
N ALA A 416 35.17 30.36 -40.22
CA ALA A 416 36.14 29.31 -40.55
C ALA A 416 37.34 29.83 -41.35
N LYS A 417 37.13 30.81 -42.24
CA LYS A 417 38.19 31.37 -43.10
C LYS A 417 39.20 32.21 -42.31
N GLU A 418 38.73 32.85 -41.25
CA GLU A 418 39.51 33.68 -40.34
C GLU A 418 40.32 32.84 -39.35
N HIS A 419 39.92 31.59 -39.10
CA HIS A 419 40.49 30.70 -38.08
C HIS A 419 40.82 29.28 -38.60
N PRO A 420 41.59 29.13 -39.69
CA PRO A 420 41.90 27.84 -40.29
C PRO A 420 42.64 26.88 -39.34
N GLU A 421 43.42 27.41 -38.39
CA GLU A 421 44.13 26.65 -37.37
C GLU A 421 43.17 25.97 -36.38
N ILE A 422 42.05 26.63 -36.05
CA ILE A 422 41.02 26.05 -35.18
C ILE A 422 40.24 24.97 -35.94
N VAL A 423 39.91 25.20 -37.21
CA VAL A 423 39.27 24.19 -38.07
C VAL A 423 40.14 22.93 -38.12
N ALA A 424 41.44 23.07 -38.38
CA ALA A 424 42.37 21.95 -38.44
C ALA A 424 42.44 21.19 -37.09
N ARG A 425 42.50 21.92 -35.97
CA ARG A 425 42.48 21.32 -34.62
C ARG A 425 41.21 20.50 -34.38
N LEU A 426 40.04 21.05 -34.71
CA LEU A 426 38.75 20.39 -34.50
C LEU A 426 38.55 19.19 -35.43
N ARG A 427 39.03 19.26 -36.68
CA ARG A 427 39.04 18.10 -37.60
C ARG A 427 39.92 16.97 -37.07
N LYS A 428 41.09 17.29 -36.52
CA LYS A 428 41.97 16.29 -35.91
C LYS A 428 41.29 15.58 -34.73
N LEU A 429 40.58 16.32 -33.87
CA LEU A 429 39.80 15.71 -32.79
C LEU A 429 38.68 14.80 -33.33
N ALA A 430 38.04 15.17 -34.44
CA ALA A 430 37.06 14.30 -35.10
C ALA A 430 37.69 13.00 -35.65
N GLU A 431 38.89 13.07 -36.23
CA GLU A 431 39.66 11.90 -36.68
C GLU A 431 40.09 11.01 -35.51
N GLU A 432 40.40 11.58 -34.34
CA GLU A 432 40.75 10.81 -33.15
C GLU A 432 39.57 9.96 -32.65
N THR A 433 38.35 10.45 -32.82
CA THR A 433 37.11 9.72 -32.46
C THR A 433 36.86 8.49 -33.34
N ASP A 434 37.45 8.38 -34.54
CA ASP A 434 37.32 7.17 -35.37
C ASP A 434 37.85 5.92 -34.68
N LYS A 435 38.81 6.08 -33.76
CA LYS A 435 39.41 4.98 -32.99
C LYS A 435 38.54 4.52 -31.82
N ASP A 436 37.41 5.18 -31.57
CA ASP A 436 36.49 4.90 -30.46
C ASP A 436 35.04 4.82 -30.95
N LEU A 437 34.32 5.94 -31.01
CA LEU A 437 32.91 5.96 -31.41
C LEU A 437 32.72 5.88 -32.92
N GLY A 438 33.73 6.20 -33.74
CA GLY A 438 33.59 6.26 -35.20
C GLY A 438 32.93 7.57 -35.66
N THR A 439 33.35 8.11 -36.80
CA THR A 439 32.72 9.28 -37.46
C THR A 439 31.48 8.90 -38.26
N SER A 440 31.39 7.65 -38.74
CA SER A 440 30.22 7.05 -39.39
C SER A 440 30.09 5.58 -39.00
N GLY A 441 28.89 5.01 -39.10
CA GLY A 441 28.64 3.60 -38.73
C GLY A 441 28.90 3.31 -37.24
N ILE A 442 29.16 2.05 -36.89
CA ILE A 442 29.45 1.63 -35.50
C ILE A 442 30.98 1.58 -35.33
N GLY A 443 31.51 2.37 -34.40
CA GLY A 443 32.96 2.40 -34.09
C GLY A 443 33.40 1.29 -33.14
N PRO A 444 34.71 1.04 -33.01
CA PRO A 444 35.27 -0.07 -32.22
C PRO A 444 34.99 0.00 -30.71
N GLY A 445 34.73 1.20 -30.17
CA GLY A 445 34.36 1.39 -28.77
C GLY A 445 32.87 1.34 -28.49
N CYS A 446 32.03 1.15 -29.52
CA CYS A 446 30.60 0.93 -29.34
C CYS A 446 30.37 -0.50 -28.85
N ARG A 447 29.40 -0.65 -27.94
CA ARG A 447 29.02 -1.90 -27.29
C ARG A 447 27.84 -2.55 -28.03
N PRO A 448 27.58 -3.85 -27.78
CA PRO A 448 26.47 -4.55 -28.42
C PRO A 448 25.14 -3.83 -28.18
N LEU A 449 24.26 -3.91 -29.18
CA LEU A 449 22.87 -3.50 -29.06
C LEU A 449 22.07 -4.69 -28.49
N GLY A 450 21.22 -4.43 -27.50
CA GLY A 450 20.32 -5.45 -26.96
C GLY A 450 19.39 -5.97 -28.05
N LYS A 451 19.27 -7.29 -28.19
CA LYS A 451 18.39 -7.93 -29.17
C LYS A 451 17.66 -9.12 -28.57
N VAL A 452 16.39 -9.27 -28.92
CA VAL A 452 15.57 -10.43 -28.56
C VAL A 452 14.97 -11.10 -29.79
N ASP A 453 14.81 -12.41 -29.72
CA ASP A 453 14.09 -13.17 -30.74
C ASP A 453 12.58 -13.10 -30.49
N GLY A 454 11.79 -13.08 -31.58
CA GLY A 454 10.34 -13.17 -31.50
C GLY A 454 9.68 -11.99 -30.79
N ALA A 455 10.23 -10.78 -30.97
CA ALA A 455 9.70 -9.53 -30.44
C ALA A 455 8.22 -9.35 -30.81
N LYS A 456 7.44 -8.88 -29.83
CA LYS A 456 5.99 -8.67 -29.94
C LYS A 456 5.60 -7.41 -29.20
N PRO A 457 4.60 -6.65 -29.71
CA PRO A 457 4.07 -5.53 -28.96
C PRO A 457 3.37 -6.01 -27.68
N LEU A 458 3.32 -5.13 -26.67
CA LEU A 458 2.67 -5.41 -25.39
C LEU A 458 1.13 -5.48 -25.50
N ILE A 459 0.57 -4.76 -26.46
CA ILE A 459 -0.82 -4.91 -26.92
C ILE A 459 -0.74 -5.17 -28.42
N ASP A 460 -1.35 -6.25 -28.92
CA ASP A 460 -1.35 -6.52 -30.35
C ASP A 460 -2.33 -5.62 -31.13
N HIS A 461 -2.32 -5.71 -32.47
CA HIS A 461 -3.21 -4.91 -33.31
C HIS A 461 -4.71 -5.23 -33.12
N SER A 462 -5.07 -6.35 -32.47
CA SER A 462 -6.45 -6.66 -32.11
C SER A 462 -6.89 -6.03 -30.78
N GLY A 463 -5.94 -5.47 -30.02
CA GLY A 463 -6.16 -4.96 -28.66
C GLY A 463 -5.91 -6.00 -27.57
N THR A 464 -5.35 -7.18 -27.90
CA THR A 464 -5.07 -8.24 -26.93
C THR A 464 -3.75 -7.96 -26.23
N ILE A 465 -3.74 -7.99 -24.89
CA ILE A 465 -2.53 -7.83 -24.08
C ILE A 465 -1.65 -9.08 -24.20
N ARG A 466 -0.35 -8.90 -24.36
CA ARG A 466 0.64 -9.98 -24.40
C ARG A 466 0.57 -10.84 -23.14
N GLU A 467 0.62 -12.16 -23.31
CA GLU A 467 0.71 -13.11 -22.19
C GLU A 467 1.89 -12.77 -21.27
N GLY A 468 1.66 -12.83 -19.95
CA GLY A 468 2.62 -12.43 -18.93
C GLY A 468 2.64 -10.95 -18.57
N PHE A 469 1.92 -10.10 -19.32
CA PHE A 469 1.79 -8.66 -19.07
C PHE A 469 0.37 -8.24 -18.64
N SER A 470 -0.56 -9.18 -18.52
CA SER A 470 -1.87 -8.93 -17.94
C SER A 470 -1.78 -8.78 -16.41
N MET A 471 -2.84 -8.25 -15.78
CA MET A 471 -2.88 -8.03 -14.32
C MET A 471 -2.38 -9.22 -13.51
N GLN A 472 -1.52 -8.95 -12.52
CA GLN A 472 -1.07 -9.92 -11.53
C GLN A 472 -2.25 -10.73 -11.00
N LEU A 473 -2.11 -12.05 -11.02
CA LEU A 473 -3.13 -12.95 -10.53
C LEU A 473 -3.39 -12.67 -9.03
N PRO A 474 -4.65 -12.45 -8.63
CA PRO A 474 -4.98 -12.15 -7.26
C PRO A 474 -4.57 -13.29 -6.32
N LYS A 475 -4.25 -12.92 -5.08
CA LYS A 475 -4.07 -13.80 -3.93
C LYS A 475 -5.22 -13.60 -2.93
N ALA A 476 -5.40 -14.53 -2.01
CA ALA A 476 -6.37 -14.42 -0.92
C ALA A 476 -5.67 -14.06 0.40
N GLY A 477 -5.31 -12.79 0.58
CA GLY A 477 -4.34 -12.37 1.60
C GLY A 477 -4.81 -12.54 3.04
N MET A 478 -6.12 -12.56 3.28
CA MET A 478 -6.73 -12.87 4.58
C MET A 478 -7.12 -14.36 4.72
N GLY A 479 -6.74 -15.20 3.75
CA GLY A 479 -7.18 -16.58 3.69
C GLY A 479 -8.68 -16.72 3.41
N VAL A 480 -9.24 -17.84 3.85
CA VAL A 480 -10.67 -18.13 3.80
C VAL A 480 -11.24 -18.12 5.21
N MET A 481 -12.37 -17.45 5.38
CA MET A 481 -13.11 -17.37 6.63
C MET A 481 -14.50 -17.99 6.44
N VAL A 482 -14.95 -18.75 7.43
CA VAL A 482 -16.29 -19.35 7.46
C VAL A 482 -17.06 -18.80 8.64
N GLY A 483 -18.08 -17.99 8.38
CA GLY A 483 -18.94 -17.37 9.37
C GLY A 483 -20.29 -18.04 9.55
N GLU A 484 -20.92 -17.75 10.70
CA GLU A 484 -22.35 -18.00 10.96
C GLU A 484 -22.82 -19.42 10.60
N VAL A 485 -22.03 -20.40 11.02
CA VAL A 485 -22.37 -21.81 10.79
C VAL A 485 -23.64 -22.15 11.57
N THR A 486 -24.61 -22.78 10.93
CA THR A 486 -25.81 -23.29 11.60
C THR A 486 -25.87 -24.80 11.47
N ALA A 487 -27.01 -25.39 11.83
CA ALA A 487 -27.24 -26.80 11.52
C ALA A 487 -27.37 -27.06 10.01
N THR A 488 -27.70 -26.02 9.22
CA THR A 488 -28.09 -26.16 7.82
C THR A 488 -27.45 -25.14 6.88
N SER A 489 -26.59 -24.26 7.36
CA SER A 489 -25.96 -23.23 6.53
C SER A 489 -24.58 -22.80 7.03
N ALA A 490 -23.82 -22.15 6.16
CA ALA A 490 -22.55 -21.51 6.50
C ALA A 490 -22.23 -20.40 5.47
N ILE A 491 -21.56 -19.33 5.91
CA ILE A 491 -21.12 -18.24 5.03
C ILE A 491 -19.61 -18.36 4.79
N ALA A 492 -19.19 -18.54 3.54
CA ALA A 492 -17.79 -18.55 3.15
C ALA A 492 -17.35 -17.19 2.61
N GLN A 493 -16.14 -16.76 2.93
CA GLN A 493 -15.59 -15.48 2.51
C GLN A 493 -14.09 -15.56 2.21
N ILE A 494 -13.64 -14.85 1.17
CA ILE A 494 -12.23 -14.51 0.94
C ILE A 494 -12.10 -13.04 0.55
N ARG A 495 -10.94 -12.42 0.79
CA ARG A 495 -10.59 -11.10 0.24
C ARG A 495 -9.48 -11.26 -0.81
N LEU A 496 -9.70 -10.74 -2.02
CA LEU A 496 -8.67 -10.75 -3.06
C LEU A 496 -7.71 -9.57 -2.89
N THR A 497 -6.42 -9.86 -3.02
CA THR A 497 -5.30 -8.98 -2.67
C THR A 497 -4.14 -9.18 -3.63
N THR A 498 -3.23 -8.22 -3.68
CA THR A 498 -1.98 -8.36 -4.44
C THR A 498 -0.94 -9.21 -3.71
N THR A 499 -1.06 -9.34 -2.38
CA THR A 499 -0.13 -10.08 -1.52
C THR A 499 -0.86 -10.85 -0.41
N ASP A 500 -0.26 -11.94 0.03
CA ASP A 500 -0.69 -12.78 1.16
C ASP A 500 0.33 -12.76 2.31
N SER A 501 1.18 -11.74 2.34
CA SER A 501 2.16 -11.50 3.38
C SER A 501 1.86 -10.20 4.11
N LEU A 502 2.31 -10.10 5.35
CA LEU A 502 2.24 -8.86 6.12
C LEU A 502 2.96 -7.75 5.35
N VAL A 503 2.35 -6.57 5.29
CA VAL A 503 2.94 -5.35 4.74
C VAL A 503 2.96 -4.30 5.84
N ASP A 504 3.77 -3.26 5.66
CA ASP A 504 3.68 -2.09 6.51
C ASP A 504 2.47 -1.25 6.09
N GLY A 505 1.44 -1.19 6.95
CA GLY A 505 0.18 -0.52 6.66
C GLY A 505 -0.88 -1.39 5.96
N ASP A 506 -1.67 -0.76 5.09
CA ASP A 506 -2.84 -1.38 4.47
C ASP A 506 -2.47 -2.45 3.42
N VAL A 507 -3.19 -3.57 3.41
CA VAL A 507 -2.98 -4.68 2.46
C VAL A 507 -3.73 -4.39 1.16
N PRO A 508 -3.04 -4.18 0.03
CA PRO A 508 -3.71 -3.75 -1.20
C PRO A 508 -4.66 -4.84 -1.74
N GLY A 509 -5.90 -4.43 -2.00
CA GLY A 509 -6.89 -5.26 -2.66
C GLY A 509 -6.57 -5.49 -4.13
N ALA A 510 -7.10 -6.58 -4.71
CA ALA A 510 -6.93 -6.90 -6.12
C ALA A 510 -8.27 -7.23 -6.77
N HIS A 511 -8.52 -6.65 -7.94
CA HIS A 511 -9.60 -7.08 -8.81
C HIS A 511 -9.41 -8.55 -9.20
N GLY A 512 -10.51 -9.25 -9.38
CA GLY A 512 -10.49 -10.63 -9.83
C GLY A 512 -11.81 -11.31 -9.62
N PHE A 513 -11.77 -12.62 -9.69
CA PHE A 513 -12.92 -13.49 -9.57
C PHE A 513 -12.60 -14.62 -8.61
N ALA A 514 -13.61 -15.05 -7.88
CA ALA A 514 -13.53 -16.19 -7.00
C ALA A 514 -14.73 -17.11 -7.12
N ARG A 515 -14.53 -18.39 -6.84
CA ARG A 515 -15.56 -19.41 -6.77
C ARG A 515 -15.32 -20.30 -5.56
N PHE A 516 -16.40 -20.71 -4.91
CA PHE A 516 -16.38 -21.65 -3.79
C PHE A 516 -16.93 -23.01 -4.23
N GLN A 517 -16.36 -24.06 -3.66
CA GLN A 517 -16.83 -25.43 -3.80
C GLN A 517 -16.96 -26.06 -2.42
N LEU A 518 -18.13 -26.58 -2.08
CA LEU A 518 -18.39 -27.28 -0.83
C LEU A 518 -18.49 -28.78 -1.09
N GLU A 519 -17.75 -29.58 -0.31
CA GLU A 519 -17.80 -31.05 -0.34
C GLU A 519 -18.04 -31.61 1.07
N GLN A 520 -18.95 -32.58 1.22
CA GLN A 520 -19.12 -33.30 2.49
C GLN A 520 -17.93 -34.25 2.69
N VAL A 521 -17.25 -34.18 3.83
CA VAL A 521 -16.02 -34.96 4.08
C VAL A 521 -16.33 -36.44 4.25
N TYR A 522 -17.38 -36.78 5.02
CA TYR A 522 -17.83 -38.14 5.20
C TYR A 522 -19.32 -38.21 5.54
N PRO A 523 -20.08 -39.19 5.01
CA PRO A 523 -19.70 -40.02 3.86
C PRO A 523 -19.64 -39.13 2.59
N THR A 524 -18.68 -39.40 1.70
CA THR A 524 -18.51 -38.67 0.43
C THR A 524 -19.57 -39.12 -0.60
N THR A 525 -20.86 -38.96 -0.26
CA THR A 525 -21.99 -39.45 -1.06
C THR A 525 -22.72 -38.35 -1.81
N GLN A 526 -22.40 -37.08 -1.55
CA GLN A 526 -23.03 -35.93 -2.21
C GLN A 526 -22.05 -35.31 -3.20
N ASP A 527 -22.58 -34.94 -4.36
CA ASP A 527 -21.83 -34.16 -5.35
C ASP A 527 -21.43 -32.81 -4.75
N PRO A 528 -20.22 -32.30 -5.06
CA PRO A 528 -19.79 -31.00 -4.58
C PRO A 528 -20.73 -29.88 -5.05
N VAL A 529 -21.09 -28.97 -4.14
CA VAL A 529 -21.89 -27.79 -4.44
C VAL A 529 -20.96 -26.66 -4.85
N LEU A 530 -21.18 -26.09 -6.03
CA LEU A 530 -20.38 -24.97 -6.54
C LEU A 530 -21.17 -23.66 -6.44
N SER A 531 -20.53 -22.61 -5.94
CA SER A 531 -21.05 -21.25 -6.07
C SER A 531 -20.99 -20.79 -7.54
N PRO A 532 -21.71 -19.70 -7.89
CA PRO A 532 -21.37 -18.89 -9.06
C PRO A 532 -19.93 -18.38 -8.98
N VAL A 533 -19.37 -17.97 -10.12
CA VAL A 533 -18.15 -17.16 -10.14
C VAL A 533 -18.55 -15.74 -9.75
N LEU A 534 -17.89 -15.20 -8.73
CA LEU A 534 -18.22 -13.92 -8.11
C LEU A 534 -17.05 -12.95 -8.30
N ALA A 535 -17.32 -11.69 -8.60
CA ALA A 535 -16.30 -10.68 -8.82
C ALA A 535 -15.87 -10.03 -7.49
N ALA A 536 -14.57 -9.78 -7.34
CA ALA A 536 -14.02 -8.94 -6.29
C ALA A 536 -13.89 -7.50 -6.80
N SER A 537 -14.57 -6.56 -6.15
CA SER A 537 -14.54 -5.12 -6.49
C SER A 537 -14.25 -4.24 -5.26
N PRO A 538 -13.78 -3.01 -5.45
CA PRO A 538 -13.55 -2.06 -4.36
C PRO A 538 -14.79 -1.72 -3.52
N ASP A 539 -15.99 -1.90 -4.10
CA ASP A 539 -17.28 -1.58 -3.45
C ASP A 539 -17.55 -2.43 -2.21
N HIS A 540 -16.96 -3.63 -2.16
CA HIS A 540 -16.98 -4.54 -1.02
C HIS A 540 -15.57 -4.87 -0.55
N ASP A 541 -14.64 -3.94 -0.73
CA ASP A 541 -13.24 -4.11 -0.32
C ASP A 541 -12.57 -5.38 -0.89
N PHE A 542 -12.94 -5.73 -2.12
CA PHE A 542 -12.47 -6.93 -2.82
C PHE A 542 -12.80 -8.24 -2.09
N ILE A 543 -13.74 -8.20 -1.15
CA ILE A 543 -14.28 -9.35 -0.45
C ILE A 543 -15.30 -10.03 -1.36
N VAL A 544 -15.19 -11.35 -1.43
CA VAL A 544 -16.15 -12.22 -2.09
C VAL A 544 -16.74 -13.15 -1.05
N ARG A 545 -18.08 -13.25 -1.01
CA ARG A 545 -18.82 -14.02 -0.01
C ARG A 545 -19.89 -14.90 -0.65
N HIS A 546 -20.11 -16.09 -0.10
CA HIS A 546 -21.16 -17.00 -0.55
C HIS A 546 -21.83 -17.72 0.63
N LEU A 547 -23.16 -17.78 0.62
CA LEU A 547 -23.96 -18.54 1.58
C LEU A 547 -24.22 -19.95 1.02
N PHE A 548 -23.81 -20.97 1.78
CA PHE A 548 -24.21 -22.36 1.54
C PHE A 548 -25.41 -22.69 2.42
N GLU A 549 -26.43 -23.31 1.84
CA GLU A 549 -27.67 -23.72 2.51
C GLU A 549 -27.90 -25.23 2.39
N HIS A 550 -28.94 -25.74 3.06
CA HIS A 550 -29.36 -27.15 3.04
C HIS A 550 -28.27 -28.14 3.48
N LEU A 551 -27.37 -27.70 4.36
CA LEU A 551 -26.37 -28.57 4.98
C LEU A 551 -27.03 -29.53 5.99
N LYS A 552 -26.33 -30.61 6.31
CA LYS A 552 -26.80 -31.60 7.28
C LYS A 552 -26.28 -31.26 8.68
N PRO A 553 -27.09 -31.38 9.75
CA PRO A 553 -26.66 -31.07 11.11
C PRO A 553 -25.54 -31.98 11.64
N GLY A 554 -24.51 -31.39 12.25
CA GLY A 554 -23.40 -32.10 12.90
C GLY A 554 -22.38 -32.76 11.94
N GLU A 555 -22.46 -32.47 10.65
CA GLU A 555 -21.63 -33.05 9.59
C GLU A 555 -20.43 -32.16 9.24
N GLU A 556 -19.36 -32.79 8.73
CA GLU A 556 -18.13 -32.09 8.35
C GLU A 556 -18.08 -31.82 6.85
N TYR A 557 -17.68 -30.60 6.50
CA TYR A 557 -17.55 -30.13 5.13
C TYR A 557 -16.19 -29.50 4.90
N ARG A 558 -15.70 -29.61 3.65
CA ARG A 558 -14.56 -28.84 3.16
C ARG A 558 -15.05 -27.83 2.12
N ILE A 559 -14.53 -26.62 2.21
CA ILE A 559 -14.67 -25.57 1.21
C ILE A 559 -13.34 -25.44 0.49
N ARG A 560 -13.34 -25.59 -0.84
CA ARG A 560 -12.23 -25.17 -1.70
C ARG A 560 -12.58 -23.85 -2.34
N THR A 561 -11.59 -23.01 -2.56
CA THR A 561 -11.76 -21.77 -3.32
C THR A 561 -10.94 -21.82 -4.60
N TRP A 562 -11.42 -21.13 -5.61
CA TRP A 562 -10.75 -20.91 -6.87
C TRP A 562 -10.67 -19.41 -7.11
N ILE A 563 -9.51 -18.88 -7.46
CA ILE A 563 -9.28 -17.43 -7.64
C ILE A 563 -8.57 -17.17 -8.97
N GLY A 564 -8.84 -16.03 -9.60
CA GLY A 564 -8.18 -15.67 -10.87
C GLY A 564 -8.45 -14.22 -11.25
N ALA A 565 -7.62 -13.68 -12.16
CA ALA A 565 -7.85 -12.35 -12.71
C ALA A 565 -9.02 -12.35 -13.72
N ASN A 566 -9.38 -13.52 -14.26
CA ASN A 566 -10.45 -13.73 -15.24
C ASN A 566 -11.42 -14.81 -14.74
N ALA A 567 -12.72 -14.61 -14.94
CA ALA A 567 -13.78 -15.53 -14.55
C ALA A 567 -13.65 -16.93 -15.18
N ASN A 568 -13.00 -17.05 -16.34
CA ASN A 568 -12.82 -18.30 -17.08
C ASN A 568 -11.50 -19.02 -16.75
N GLU A 569 -10.59 -18.38 -16.02
CA GLU A 569 -9.24 -18.87 -15.73
C GLU A 569 -8.97 -18.77 -14.22
N LEU A 570 -9.66 -19.63 -13.46
CA LEU A 570 -9.46 -19.73 -12.02
C LEU A 570 -8.45 -20.82 -11.68
N ARG A 571 -7.64 -20.57 -10.65
CA ARG A 571 -6.68 -21.51 -10.04
C ARG A 571 -7.03 -21.79 -8.59
N ASP A 572 -6.44 -22.82 -8.01
CA ASP A 572 -6.63 -23.15 -6.59
C ASP A 572 -6.29 -21.97 -5.67
N GLY A 573 -7.21 -21.67 -4.76
CA GLY A 573 -7.05 -20.73 -3.65
C GLY A 573 -6.99 -21.46 -2.30
N PRO A 574 -7.07 -20.72 -1.17
CA PRO A 574 -7.09 -21.34 0.16
C PRO A 574 -8.34 -22.22 0.36
N ALA A 575 -8.26 -23.18 1.27
CA ALA A 575 -9.35 -24.09 1.59
C ALA A 575 -9.70 -24.01 3.09
N ALA A 576 -10.98 -24.24 3.40
CA ALA A 576 -11.48 -24.29 4.77
C ALA A 576 -12.12 -25.65 5.10
N THR A 577 -12.17 -26.01 6.38
CA THR A 577 -13.02 -27.09 6.90
C THR A 577 -13.95 -26.54 7.97
N LEU A 578 -15.19 -27.03 7.99
CA LEU A 578 -16.19 -26.68 9.00
C LEU A 578 -16.96 -27.92 9.43
N ARG A 579 -17.54 -27.87 10.64
CA ARG A 579 -18.57 -28.81 11.09
C ARG A 579 -19.83 -28.02 11.39
N THR A 580 -20.94 -28.39 10.76
CA THR A 580 -22.24 -27.77 11.05
C THR A 580 -22.64 -28.02 12.50
N LEU A 581 -23.43 -27.11 13.06
CA LEU A 581 -23.93 -27.30 14.43
C LEU A 581 -24.87 -28.52 14.49
N PRO A 582 -24.85 -29.31 15.57
CA PRO A 582 -25.80 -30.42 15.75
C PRO A 582 -27.29 -30.01 15.67
N GLY A 583 -27.65 -28.78 16.03
CA GLY A 583 -29.04 -28.33 15.97
C GLY A 583 -29.92 -28.87 17.10
N ALA A 584 -31.23 -28.61 17.04
CA ALA A 584 -32.17 -28.87 18.14
C ALA A 584 -32.33 -30.37 18.48
N ASP A 585 -32.15 -31.25 17.50
CA ASP A 585 -32.51 -32.66 17.62
C ASP A 585 -31.36 -33.55 18.08
N LEU A 586 -30.12 -33.07 17.96
CA LEU A 586 -28.92 -33.89 18.20
C LEU A 586 -28.23 -33.53 19.51
N ALA A 587 -28.14 -34.52 20.40
CA ALA A 587 -27.38 -34.46 21.64
C ALA A 587 -25.91 -34.79 21.37
N LYS A 588 -25.15 -33.81 20.85
CA LYS A 588 -23.72 -33.95 20.56
C LYS A 588 -22.91 -32.90 21.30
N ARG A 589 -21.64 -33.25 21.59
CA ARG A 589 -20.66 -32.32 22.17
C ARG A 589 -20.48 -31.10 21.27
N VAL A 590 -20.50 -29.92 21.87
CA VAL A 590 -20.16 -28.66 21.22
C VAL A 590 -19.16 -27.91 22.10
N SER A 591 -18.06 -27.46 21.53
CA SER A 591 -17.03 -26.66 22.20
C SER A 591 -16.69 -25.43 21.39
N PHE A 592 -16.48 -24.29 22.03
CA PHE A 592 -16.12 -23.04 21.35
C PHE A 592 -15.27 -22.14 22.22
N ALA A 593 -14.40 -21.37 21.58
CA ALA A 593 -13.55 -20.38 22.25
C ALA A 593 -14.19 -19.00 22.13
N VAL A 594 -14.19 -18.23 23.22
CA VAL A 594 -14.64 -16.85 23.28
C VAL A 594 -13.45 -15.97 23.62
N VAL A 595 -13.25 -14.89 22.85
CA VAL A 595 -12.07 -14.02 22.98
C VAL A 595 -12.40 -12.54 22.78
N THR A 596 -11.49 -11.69 23.25
CA THR A 596 -11.54 -10.23 23.09
C THR A 596 -10.15 -9.60 23.05
N GLY A 597 -10.08 -8.27 23.02
CA GLY A 597 -8.90 -7.52 23.41
C GLY A 597 -7.73 -7.70 22.45
N MET A 598 -8.00 -7.72 21.15
CA MET A 598 -7.01 -8.00 20.11
C MET A 598 -6.41 -6.69 19.58
N ASN A 599 -5.72 -5.93 20.45
CA ASN A 599 -5.15 -4.64 20.06
C ASN A 599 -3.83 -4.80 19.27
N TYR A 600 -3.91 -4.64 17.96
CA TYR A 600 -2.77 -4.80 17.04
C TYR A 600 -1.61 -3.83 17.38
N ALA A 601 -1.92 -2.56 17.58
CA ALA A 601 -0.91 -1.52 17.81
C ALA A 601 -0.14 -1.74 19.13
N LYS A 602 -0.83 -2.08 20.23
CA LYS A 602 -0.17 -2.44 21.50
C LYS A 602 0.70 -3.69 21.36
N PHE A 603 0.19 -4.72 20.67
CA PHE A 603 0.94 -5.95 20.45
C PHE A 603 2.21 -5.70 19.64
N HIS A 604 2.12 -4.95 18.53
CA HIS A 604 3.25 -4.64 17.66
C HIS A 604 4.23 -3.61 18.25
N GLY A 605 3.80 -2.77 19.19
CA GLY A 605 4.64 -1.71 19.76
C GLY A 605 4.66 -0.49 18.86
N ASP A 606 3.48 0.00 18.49
CA ASP A 606 3.32 1.17 17.63
C ASP A 606 3.83 2.44 18.34
N ASN A 607 4.86 3.06 17.77
CA ASN A 607 5.51 4.25 18.32
C ASN A 607 4.60 5.50 18.32
N ARG A 608 3.44 5.44 17.65
CA ARG A 608 2.43 6.52 17.65
C ARG A 608 1.56 6.52 18.90
N ILE A 609 1.61 5.48 19.73
CA ILE A 609 0.88 5.45 21.00
C ILE A 609 1.57 6.38 22.00
N ASP A 610 0.94 7.51 22.31
CA ASP A 610 1.38 8.38 23.40
C ASP A 610 1.10 7.70 24.77
N GLY A 611 2.17 7.40 25.50
CA GLY A 611 2.08 6.73 26.81
C GLY A 611 1.38 7.55 27.89
N LYS A 612 1.44 8.89 27.82
CA LYS A 612 0.75 9.79 28.75
C LYS A 612 -0.75 9.79 28.48
N ILE A 613 -1.15 9.95 27.22
CA ILE A 613 -2.57 9.86 26.80
C ILE A 613 -3.12 8.47 27.13
N HIS A 614 -2.33 7.42 26.87
CA HIS A 614 -2.72 6.05 27.22
C HIS A 614 -3.02 5.90 28.72
N LEU A 615 -2.11 6.36 29.58
CA LEU A 615 -2.26 6.29 31.02
C LEU A 615 -3.48 7.07 31.51
N GLU A 616 -3.67 8.30 31.01
CA GLU A 616 -4.81 9.16 31.36
C GLU A 616 -6.16 8.49 31.04
N HIS A 617 -6.29 7.84 29.88
CA HIS A 617 -7.55 7.22 29.46
C HIS A 617 -7.78 5.81 30.02
N ASN A 618 -6.73 5.01 30.19
CA ASN A 618 -6.86 3.59 30.57
C ASN A 618 -6.61 3.34 32.06
N ASN A 619 -6.14 4.34 32.81
CA ASN A 619 -5.73 4.23 34.21
C ASN A 619 -4.70 3.12 34.46
N THR A 620 -3.92 2.78 33.43
CA THR A 620 -2.90 1.75 33.43
C THR A 620 -1.75 2.21 32.53
N GLU A 621 -0.51 1.90 32.92
CA GLU A 621 0.64 2.11 32.04
C GLU A 621 0.55 1.17 30.83
N LEU A 622 1.10 1.61 29.70
CA LEU A 622 1.15 0.79 28.50
C LEU A 622 2.05 -0.44 28.78
N PRO A 623 1.53 -1.67 28.66
CA PRO A 623 2.35 -2.86 28.83
C PRO A 623 3.43 -2.94 27.73
N PRO A 624 4.55 -3.62 27.98
CA PRO A 624 5.54 -3.85 26.95
C PRO A 624 4.92 -4.62 25.78
N PRO A 625 5.28 -4.27 24.52
CA PRO A 625 4.78 -5.00 23.37
C PRO A 625 5.30 -6.44 23.38
N TYR A 626 4.60 -7.33 22.67
CA TYR A 626 5.03 -8.72 22.57
C TYR A 626 6.43 -8.80 21.92
N ALA A 627 7.36 -9.48 22.58
CA ALA A 627 8.77 -9.53 22.15
C ALA A 627 9.17 -10.88 21.54
N GLY A 628 8.22 -11.82 21.38
CA GLY A 628 8.51 -13.13 20.80
C GLY A 628 8.95 -13.05 19.34
N PRO A 629 9.88 -13.92 18.89
CA PRO A 629 10.40 -13.91 17.51
C PRO A 629 9.33 -14.24 16.45
N ASP A 630 8.22 -14.82 16.90
CA ASP A 630 7.03 -15.20 16.16
C ASP A 630 5.97 -14.09 16.08
N LYS A 631 6.27 -12.87 16.54
CA LYS A 631 5.36 -11.72 16.50
C LYS A 631 4.66 -11.52 15.15
N HIS A 632 5.40 -11.66 14.06
CA HIS A 632 4.92 -11.51 12.68
C HIS A 632 3.84 -12.53 12.27
N LEU A 633 3.62 -13.59 13.07
CA LEU A 633 2.60 -14.60 12.82
C LEU A 633 1.24 -14.23 13.40
N GLY A 634 1.13 -13.25 14.30
CA GLY A 634 -0.08 -12.90 15.05
C GLY A 634 -0.11 -13.45 16.48
N TYR A 635 -1.24 -13.28 17.18
CA TYR A 635 -1.35 -13.58 18.61
C TYR A 635 -1.11 -15.07 18.94
N PRO A 636 -0.27 -15.40 19.94
CA PRO A 636 0.04 -16.78 20.31
C PRO A 636 -1.19 -17.66 20.60
N ALA A 637 -2.18 -17.11 21.31
CA ALA A 637 -3.42 -17.81 21.65
C ALA A 637 -4.19 -18.35 20.44
N LEU A 638 -4.09 -17.72 19.25
CA LEU A 638 -4.73 -18.22 18.04
C LEU A 638 -4.16 -19.58 17.61
N ALA A 639 -2.85 -19.80 17.77
CA ALA A 639 -2.22 -21.09 17.50
C ALA A 639 -2.68 -22.16 18.49
N THR A 640 -2.85 -21.78 19.76
CA THR A 640 -3.38 -22.63 20.83
C THR A 640 -4.83 -23.04 20.54
N ILE A 641 -5.70 -22.09 20.20
CA ILE A 641 -7.11 -22.35 19.85
C ILE A 641 -7.17 -23.26 18.61
N ARG A 642 -6.35 -22.99 17.59
CA ARG A 642 -6.26 -23.85 16.39
C ARG A 642 -5.89 -25.28 16.74
N LYS A 643 -4.96 -25.49 17.68
CA LYS A 643 -4.56 -26.82 18.16
C LYS A 643 -5.69 -27.54 18.91
N ILE A 644 -6.49 -26.81 19.69
CA ILE A 644 -7.68 -27.34 20.38
C ILE A 644 -8.77 -27.71 19.36
N ARG A 645 -8.88 -26.92 18.28
CA ARG A 645 -9.85 -27.08 17.19
C ARG A 645 -11.30 -27.15 17.70
N PRO A 646 -11.77 -26.10 18.41
CA PRO A 646 -13.17 -26.03 18.81
C PRO A 646 -14.10 -26.05 17.59
N ASN A 647 -15.40 -26.30 17.82
CA ASN A 647 -16.42 -26.23 16.77
C ASN A 647 -16.50 -24.85 16.13
N PHE A 648 -16.25 -23.78 16.90
CA PHE A 648 -16.16 -22.42 16.41
C PHE A 648 -15.44 -21.49 17.40
N PHE A 649 -15.18 -20.28 16.94
CA PHE A 649 -14.55 -19.17 17.64
C PHE A 649 -15.52 -17.99 17.69
N VAL A 650 -15.52 -17.24 18.78
CA VAL A 650 -16.33 -16.03 18.95
C VAL A 650 -15.43 -14.85 19.30
N GLY A 651 -15.38 -13.85 18.41
CA GLY A 651 -14.82 -12.53 18.71
C GLY A 651 -15.93 -11.61 19.20
N THR A 652 -15.82 -11.14 20.44
CA THR A 652 -16.95 -10.50 21.14
C THR A 652 -16.92 -8.98 21.19
N GLY A 653 -16.01 -8.33 20.46
CA GLY A 653 -15.69 -6.91 20.61
C GLY A 653 -14.19 -6.74 20.82
N ASP A 654 -13.70 -5.51 20.72
CA ASP A 654 -12.26 -5.23 20.73
C ASP A 654 -11.50 -6.10 19.72
N ASN A 655 -12.15 -6.40 18.59
CA ASN A 655 -11.59 -7.27 17.58
C ASN A 655 -10.49 -6.58 16.79
N VAL A 656 -10.70 -5.28 16.55
CA VAL A 656 -9.75 -4.29 16.05
C VAL A 656 -9.91 -3.02 16.88
N TYR A 657 -9.03 -2.03 16.71
CA TYR A 657 -9.13 -0.76 17.43
C TYR A 657 -9.02 0.42 16.46
N TYR A 658 -10.15 1.05 16.14
CA TYR A 658 -10.19 2.26 15.30
C TYR A 658 -9.55 3.45 15.98
N ASP A 659 -9.59 3.50 17.30
CA ASP A 659 -9.09 4.58 18.14
C ASP A 659 -7.69 4.35 18.71
N THR A 660 -6.96 3.33 18.23
CA THR A 660 -5.55 3.12 18.60
C THR A 660 -4.64 3.21 17.36
N PRO A 661 -3.68 4.16 17.30
CA PRO A 661 -3.41 5.21 18.28
C PRO A 661 -4.56 6.22 18.39
N LYS A 662 -4.68 6.92 19.54
CA LYS A 662 -5.77 7.89 19.77
C LYS A 662 -5.66 9.15 18.92
N VAL A 663 -4.43 9.53 18.53
CA VAL A 663 -4.15 10.76 17.78
C VAL A 663 -3.10 10.48 16.68
N PRO A 664 -3.49 10.52 15.39
CA PRO A 664 -4.87 10.47 14.90
C PRO A 664 -5.45 9.05 15.04
N ARG A 665 -6.74 8.96 15.39
CA ARG A 665 -7.53 7.73 15.24
C ARG A 665 -7.93 7.50 13.79
N ALA A 666 -8.44 6.32 13.47
CA ALA A 666 -9.06 6.02 12.19
C ALA A 666 -10.42 6.72 12.09
N GLU A 667 -10.61 7.51 11.02
CA GLU A 667 -11.83 8.28 10.78
C GLU A 667 -12.41 8.05 9.38
N SER A 668 -11.58 7.62 8.42
CA SER A 668 -12.01 7.28 7.05
C SER A 668 -12.24 5.79 6.86
N THR A 669 -13.10 5.40 5.91
CA THR A 669 -13.33 4.01 5.52
C THR A 669 -12.03 3.25 5.23
N SER A 670 -11.05 3.88 4.56
CA SER A 670 -9.76 3.26 4.27
C SER A 670 -8.94 2.99 5.53
N GLN A 671 -8.93 3.92 6.49
CA GLN A 671 -8.24 3.74 7.77
C GLN A 671 -8.93 2.66 8.64
N LEU A 672 -10.26 2.57 8.60
CA LEU A 672 -11.01 1.52 9.30
C LEU A 672 -10.69 0.13 8.71
N ARG A 673 -10.73 0.00 7.38
CA ARG A 673 -10.37 -1.22 6.63
C ARG A 673 -8.96 -1.68 6.96
N GLN A 674 -7.99 -0.75 6.95
CA GLN A 674 -6.59 -1.04 7.31
C GLN A 674 -6.47 -1.79 8.64
N LYS A 675 -7.26 -1.44 9.68
CA LYS A 675 -7.21 -2.13 10.98
C LYS A 675 -7.55 -3.62 10.88
N TRP A 676 -8.54 -3.96 10.07
CA TRP A 676 -8.90 -5.36 9.79
C TRP A 676 -7.83 -6.05 8.94
N HIS A 677 -7.25 -5.34 7.98
CA HIS A 677 -6.30 -5.88 7.02
C HIS A 677 -4.97 -6.27 7.67
N GLU A 678 -4.38 -5.35 8.45
CA GLU A 678 -3.15 -5.57 9.22
C GLU A 678 -3.30 -6.78 10.15
N GLN A 679 -4.49 -6.93 10.73
CA GLN A 679 -4.76 -8.00 11.67
C GLN A 679 -4.94 -9.35 10.98
N PHE A 680 -5.85 -9.44 10.00
CA PHE A 680 -6.27 -10.72 9.42
C PHE A 680 -5.33 -11.26 8.33
N VAL A 681 -4.41 -10.45 7.79
CA VAL A 681 -3.36 -10.95 6.90
C VAL A 681 -2.35 -11.85 7.62
N GLN A 682 -2.24 -11.75 8.94
CA GLN A 682 -1.27 -12.52 9.73
C GLN A 682 -1.54 -14.03 9.68
N ALA A 683 -0.46 -14.82 9.60
CA ALA A 683 -0.54 -16.25 9.33
C ALA A 683 -1.42 -17.03 10.33
N ARG A 684 -1.39 -16.71 11.63
CA ARG A 684 -2.20 -17.41 12.65
C ARG A 684 -3.69 -17.19 12.50
N TYR A 685 -4.12 -16.02 12.02
CA TYR A 685 -5.52 -15.78 11.70
C TYR A 685 -5.96 -16.65 10.52
N ARG A 686 -5.22 -16.61 9.41
CA ARG A 686 -5.52 -17.42 8.21
C ARG A 686 -5.55 -18.91 8.54
N ASP A 687 -4.57 -19.38 9.30
CA ASP A 687 -4.45 -20.77 9.71
C ASP A 687 -5.59 -21.22 10.63
N LEU A 688 -6.04 -20.36 11.54
CA LEU A 688 -7.16 -20.64 12.43
C LEU A 688 -8.48 -20.65 11.65
N PHE A 689 -8.76 -19.60 10.87
CA PHE A 689 -10.01 -19.42 10.14
C PHE A 689 -10.22 -20.49 9.05
N ALA A 690 -9.14 -21.06 8.52
CA ALA A 690 -9.21 -22.21 7.62
C ALA A 690 -9.77 -23.48 8.29
N VAL A 691 -9.77 -23.59 9.63
CA VAL A 691 -10.18 -24.84 10.31
C VAL A 691 -11.13 -24.66 11.48
N VAL A 692 -11.39 -23.42 11.91
CA VAL A 692 -12.33 -23.06 12.97
C VAL A 692 -13.25 -21.93 12.46
N PRO A 693 -14.56 -22.20 12.28
CA PRO A 693 -15.54 -21.18 11.93
C PRO A 693 -15.66 -20.06 12.97
N THR A 694 -16.17 -18.90 12.56
CA THR A 694 -16.17 -17.67 13.37
C THR A 694 -17.56 -17.07 13.56
N TYR A 695 -17.80 -16.49 14.73
CA TYR A 695 -18.93 -15.60 15.02
C TYR A 695 -18.37 -14.30 15.59
N TRP A 696 -19.05 -13.21 15.28
CA TRP A 696 -18.56 -11.87 15.62
C TRP A 696 -19.62 -10.99 16.25
N MET A 697 -19.17 -10.16 17.18
CA MET A 697 -19.87 -9.02 17.74
C MET A 697 -18.86 -7.87 17.83
N ILE A 698 -19.34 -6.64 17.85
CA ILE A 698 -18.48 -5.46 18.03
C ILE A 698 -18.72 -4.80 19.38
N ASP A 699 -17.79 -3.94 19.77
CA ASP A 699 -17.87 -3.05 20.90
C ASP A 699 -17.47 -1.62 20.49
N ASP A 700 -17.14 -0.73 21.44
CA ASP A 700 -16.86 0.69 21.16
C ASP A 700 -15.62 0.90 20.28
N HIS A 701 -14.54 0.18 20.57
CA HIS A 701 -13.24 0.28 19.89
C HIS A 701 -13.25 -0.14 18.41
N ASP A 702 -14.11 -1.11 18.03
CA ASP A 702 -14.31 -1.58 16.65
C ASP A 702 -15.66 -1.15 16.05
N TYR A 703 -16.31 -0.14 16.67
CA TYR A 703 -17.49 0.53 16.15
C TYR A 703 -17.20 1.98 15.72
N ARG A 704 -16.79 2.84 16.65
CA ARG A 704 -16.47 4.25 16.34
C ARG A 704 -15.25 4.75 17.10
N ILE A 705 -15.32 4.73 18.43
CA ILE A 705 -14.28 5.20 19.35
C ILE A 705 -14.61 4.71 20.77
N ASP A 706 -13.61 4.59 21.66
CA ASP A 706 -13.76 4.40 23.12
C ASP A 706 -15.02 5.09 23.68
N ASP A 707 -15.81 4.34 24.46
CA ASP A 707 -17.03 4.75 25.16
C ASP A 707 -18.17 5.33 24.26
N CYS A 708 -18.11 5.12 22.93
CA CYS A 708 -19.11 5.66 22.00
C CYS A 708 -20.50 5.01 22.07
N ASP A 709 -21.48 5.74 21.56
CA ASP A 709 -22.85 5.29 21.31
C ASP A 709 -23.35 5.78 19.93
N ASN A 710 -24.66 5.81 19.73
CA ASN A 710 -25.28 6.25 18.47
C ASN A 710 -25.45 7.77 18.33
N THR A 711 -24.98 8.56 19.30
CA THR A 711 -25.08 10.01 19.34
C THR A 711 -23.73 10.69 19.11
N GLY A 712 -23.76 12.01 18.93
CA GLY A 712 -22.57 12.84 18.74
C GLY A 712 -22.08 12.90 17.28
N ASP A 713 -21.44 14.02 16.95
CA ASP A 713 -20.93 14.35 15.62
C ASP A 713 -19.41 14.15 15.56
N TYR A 714 -19.00 12.90 15.37
CA TYR A 714 -17.60 12.52 15.19
C TYR A 714 -17.51 11.31 14.26
N LEU A 715 -16.37 11.19 13.58
CA LEU A 715 -16.07 10.08 12.67
C LEU A 715 -15.39 8.91 13.40
N PRO A 716 -15.66 7.67 12.95
CA PRO A 716 -16.66 7.32 11.95
C PRO A 716 -18.10 7.45 12.49
N SER A 717 -19.07 7.62 11.60
CA SER A 717 -20.49 7.65 11.99
C SER A 717 -20.97 6.26 12.42
N SER A 718 -22.08 6.21 13.17
CA SER A 718 -22.78 4.96 13.53
C SER A 718 -23.09 4.08 12.33
N GLU A 719 -23.51 4.70 11.22
CA GLU A 719 -23.77 4.01 9.95
C GLU A 719 -22.49 3.41 9.37
N ALA A 720 -21.38 4.16 9.37
CA ALA A 720 -20.09 3.68 8.90
C ALA A 720 -19.56 2.52 9.76
N GLY A 721 -19.69 2.60 11.10
CA GLY A 721 -19.33 1.51 12.01
C GLY A 721 -20.11 0.22 11.73
N ARG A 722 -21.44 0.34 11.56
CA ARG A 722 -22.29 -0.80 11.18
C ARG A 722 -21.92 -1.36 9.80
N ALA A 723 -21.71 -0.49 8.82
CA ALA A 723 -21.33 -0.90 7.47
C ALA A 723 -19.99 -1.66 7.48
N MET A 724 -19.02 -1.20 8.26
CA MET A 724 -17.70 -1.83 8.36
C MET A 724 -17.77 -3.25 8.93
N MET A 725 -18.56 -3.48 9.99
CA MET A 725 -18.80 -4.83 10.52
C MET A 725 -19.38 -5.77 9.46
N LEU A 726 -20.43 -5.33 8.75
CA LEU A 726 -21.11 -6.13 7.73
C LEU A 726 -20.25 -6.36 6.47
N GLU A 727 -19.38 -5.41 6.15
CA GLU A 727 -18.41 -5.52 5.05
C GLU A 727 -17.31 -6.52 5.39
N GLN A 728 -16.60 -6.35 6.50
CA GLN A 728 -15.38 -7.09 6.81
C GLN A 728 -15.65 -8.50 7.34
N LEU A 729 -16.77 -8.72 8.04
CA LEU A 729 -17.05 -9.97 8.74
C LEU A 729 -18.18 -10.77 8.06
N PRO A 730 -18.08 -12.11 8.00
CA PRO A 730 -19.07 -12.97 7.35
C PRO A 730 -20.33 -13.19 8.23
N VAL A 731 -20.94 -12.10 8.71
CA VAL A 731 -22.11 -12.10 9.62
C VAL A 731 -23.44 -12.19 8.84
N ALA A 732 -23.45 -11.76 7.58
CA ALA A 732 -24.60 -11.83 6.70
C ALA A 732 -24.17 -11.88 5.22
N PRO A 733 -25.03 -12.35 4.30
CA PRO A 733 -24.79 -12.20 2.85
C PRO A 733 -24.65 -10.72 2.45
N HIS A 734 -23.79 -10.40 1.47
CA HIS A 734 -23.57 -9.01 1.02
C HIS A 734 -24.86 -8.29 0.62
N GLU A 735 -25.82 -9.02 0.05
CA GLU A 735 -27.06 -8.44 -0.46
C GLU A 735 -28.07 -8.05 0.63
N THR A 736 -27.79 -8.41 1.89
CA THR A 736 -28.72 -8.16 3.01
C THR A 736 -28.41 -6.82 3.67
N LYS A 737 -28.85 -5.72 3.05
CA LYS A 737 -28.59 -4.33 3.51
C LYS A 737 -29.07 -4.06 4.96
N ASP A 738 -30.19 -4.67 5.35
CA ASP A 738 -30.83 -4.49 6.66
C ASP A 738 -30.60 -5.68 7.61
N ALA A 739 -29.49 -6.40 7.43
CA ALA A 739 -29.13 -7.52 8.29
C ALA A 739 -29.16 -7.09 9.77
N LYS A 740 -29.96 -7.79 10.58
CA LYS A 740 -29.92 -7.64 12.04
C LYS A 740 -28.64 -8.32 12.53
N THR A 741 -27.89 -7.62 13.37
CA THR A 741 -26.64 -8.15 13.95
C THR A 741 -26.91 -8.98 15.20
N TYR A 742 -28.07 -8.78 15.86
CA TYR A 742 -28.55 -9.63 16.93
C TYR A 742 -29.17 -10.92 16.42
N ARG A 743 -28.81 -12.06 17.03
CA ARG A 743 -29.17 -13.40 16.55
C ARG A 743 -28.99 -14.49 17.62
N THR A 744 -29.59 -15.65 17.40
CA THR A 744 -29.45 -16.83 18.27
C THR A 744 -29.24 -18.10 17.45
N TYR A 745 -28.42 -19.02 17.98
CA TYR A 745 -28.11 -20.30 17.35
C TYR A 745 -28.38 -21.46 18.29
N ARG A 746 -29.16 -22.43 17.81
CA ARG A 746 -29.32 -23.72 18.46
C ARG A 746 -28.10 -24.59 18.17
N ALA A 747 -27.13 -24.58 19.07
CA ALA A 747 -25.87 -25.27 18.90
C ALA A 747 -26.01 -26.79 19.02
N SER A 748 -26.84 -27.27 19.94
CA SER A 748 -27.19 -28.67 20.08
C SER A 748 -28.57 -28.80 20.73
N ARG A 749 -29.04 -30.03 20.98
CA ARG A 749 -30.24 -30.25 21.80
C ARG A 749 -30.11 -29.57 23.17
N ASP A 750 -28.92 -29.64 23.75
CA ASP A 750 -28.68 -29.22 25.13
C ASP A 750 -28.17 -27.77 25.24
N LEU A 751 -27.82 -27.10 24.14
CA LEU A 751 -27.24 -25.76 24.15
C LEU A 751 -27.84 -24.83 23.08
N GLN A 752 -28.28 -23.64 23.52
CA GLN A 752 -28.61 -22.51 22.64
C GLN A 752 -27.86 -21.25 23.08
N ILE A 753 -27.43 -20.43 22.11
CA ILE A 753 -26.56 -19.28 22.31
C ILE A 753 -27.21 -18.02 21.72
N TRP A 754 -27.13 -16.90 22.42
CA TRP A 754 -27.62 -15.58 22.00
C TRP A 754 -26.47 -14.60 21.87
N PHE A 755 -26.47 -13.89 20.75
CA PHE A 755 -25.58 -12.78 20.42
C PHE A 755 -26.46 -11.53 20.30
N PRO A 756 -26.71 -10.81 21.40
CA PRO A 756 -27.58 -9.65 21.40
C PRO A 756 -27.01 -8.50 20.58
N GLU A 757 -25.70 -8.31 20.44
CA GLU A 757 -25.14 -7.03 19.95
C GLU A 757 -25.55 -5.86 20.88
N ASN A 758 -24.78 -4.78 20.92
CA ASN A 758 -25.02 -3.72 21.91
C ASN A 758 -24.68 -2.31 21.45
N ARG A 759 -24.00 -2.12 20.31
CA ARG A 759 -23.69 -0.76 19.83
C ARG A 759 -24.78 -0.18 18.93
N MET A 760 -25.43 -1.00 18.11
CA MET A 760 -26.30 -0.51 17.03
C MET A 760 -27.73 -0.13 17.45
N TYR A 761 -28.23 -0.64 18.59
CA TYR A 761 -29.66 -0.55 18.95
C TYR A 761 -29.94 0.24 20.23
N ARG A 762 -28.89 0.75 20.86
CA ARG A 762 -28.93 1.37 22.18
C ARG A 762 -29.48 2.80 22.17
N SER A 763 -30.02 3.20 23.32
CA SER A 763 -30.23 4.60 23.69
C SER A 763 -28.90 5.30 24.02
N PRO A 764 -28.85 6.65 24.07
CA PRO A 764 -27.65 7.39 24.42
C PRO A 764 -27.10 7.01 25.81
N ASN A 765 -25.77 6.92 25.95
CA ASN A 765 -25.06 6.65 27.19
C ASN A 765 -25.34 7.71 28.26
N ALA A 766 -25.49 8.98 27.83
CA ALA A 766 -25.76 10.12 28.71
C ALA A 766 -27.21 10.20 29.24
N MET A 767 -28.12 9.35 28.77
CA MET A 767 -29.49 9.27 29.29
C MET A 767 -29.47 8.85 30.78
N GLU A 768 -30.38 9.39 31.60
CA GLU A 768 -30.52 8.93 32.99
C GLU A 768 -30.97 7.46 33.03
N ASP A 769 -30.43 6.67 33.96
CA ASP A 769 -30.78 5.26 34.07
C ASP A 769 -32.25 5.08 34.50
N GLY A 770 -32.96 4.20 33.80
CA GLY A 770 -34.40 4.03 33.96
C GLY A 770 -35.02 3.12 32.89
N PRO A 771 -36.36 2.94 32.89
CA PRO A 771 -37.06 1.97 32.03
C PRO A 771 -36.84 2.15 30.51
N GLU A 772 -36.65 3.41 30.08
CA GLU A 772 -36.47 3.79 28.69
C GLU A 772 -35.00 3.75 28.23
N LYS A 773 -34.04 3.75 29.16
CA LYS A 773 -32.61 3.61 28.84
C LYS A 773 -32.30 2.14 28.60
N SER A 774 -31.77 1.83 27.43
CA SER A 774 -31.66 0.44 26.96
C SER A 774 -30.45 0.26 26.06
N ILE A 775 -29.63 -0.76 26.34
CA ILE A 775 -28.53 -1.17 25.46
C ILE A 775 -29.08 -1.90 24.23
N TRP A 776 -30.11 -2.72 24.44
CA TRP A 776 -30.70 -3.53 23.38
C TRP A 776 -31.73 -2.73 22.55
N GLY A 777 -32.28 -1.65 23.09
CA GLY A 777 -33.47 -1.03 22.55
C GLY A 777 -34.71 -1.92 22.70
N VAL A 778 -35.87 -1.36 22.35
CA VAL A 778 -37.17 -2.01 22.61
C VAL A 778 -37.36 -3.30 21.81
N GLU A 779 -37.04 -3.28 20.51
CA GLU A 779 -37.25 -4.40 19.59
C GLU A 779 -36.40 -5.62 19.99
N GLN A 780 -35.09 -5.42 20.14
CA GLN A 780 -34.15 -6.49 20.47
C GLN A 780 -34.39 -7.03 21.88
N ARG A 781 -34.71 -6.18 22.86
CA ARG A 781 -35.07 -6.64 24.21
C ARG A 781 -36.30 -7.55 24.18
N GLY A 782 -37.31 -7.19 23.38
CA GLY A 782 -38.49 -8.02 23.15
C GLY A 782 -38.15 -9.36 22.49
N TRP A 783 -37.32 -9.33 21.44
CA TRP A 783 -36.81 -10.52 20.77
C TRP A 783 -36.04 -11.45 21.71
N LEU A 784 -35.13 -10.89 22.52
CA LEU A 784 -34.30 -11.65 23.45
C LEU A 784 -35.16 -12.38 24.48
N LYS A 785 -36.07 -11.67 25.14
CA LYS A 785 -36.99 -12.26 26.13
C LYS A 785 -37.88 -13.34 25.51
N LYS A 786 -38.46 -13.07 24.33
CA LYS A 786 -39.31 -14.04 23.62
C LYS A 786 -38.54 -15.32 23.29
N THR A 787 -37.40 -15.21 22.62
CA THR A 787 -36.65 -16.38 22.15
C THR A 787 -36.01 -17.18 23.29
N LEU A 788 -35.63 -16.53 24.39
CA LEU A 788 -35.19 -17.22 25.60
C LEU A 788 -36.30 -18.05 26.24
N ALA A 789 -37.52 -17.50 26.33
CA ALA A 789 -38.68 -18.19 26.87
C ALA A 789 -39.14 -19.36 25.97
N GLU A 790 -39.02 -19.22 24.65
CA GLU A 790 -39.34 -20.27 23.67
C GLU A 790 -38.30 -21.41 23.64
N SER A 791 -37.10 -21.18 24.17
CA SER A 791 -36.01 -22.15 24.11
C SER A 791 -36.14 -23.28 25.12
N ASP A 792 -36.25 -24.49 24.60
CA ASP A 792 -36.22 -25.77 25.33
C ASP A 792 -34.80 -26.34 25.53
N ALA A 793 -33.74 -25.61 25.16
CA ALA A 793 -32.37 -26.05 25.41
C ALA A 793 -32.08 -26.14 26.92
N THR A 794 -31.35 -27.19 27.32
CA THR A 794 -30.98 -27.42 28.73
C THR A 794 -30.14 -26.27 29.28
N PHE A 795 -29.17 -25.81 28.49
CA PHE A 795 -28.32 -24.67 28.81
C PHE A 795 -28.53 -23.57 27.79
N LYS A 796 -28.54 -22.34 28.29
CA LYS A 796 -28.70 -21.11 27.52
C LYS A 796 -27.48 -20.23 27.79
N LEU A 797 -26.92 -19.62 26.75
CA LEU A 797 -25.77 -18.73 26.87
C LEU A 797 -26.06 -17.39 26.23
N LEU A 798 -25.90 -16.32 27.01
CA LEU A 798 -25.92 -14.95 26.50
C LEU A 798 -24.49 -14.46 26.37
N ILE A 799 -23.98 -14.33 25.15
CA ILE A 799 -22.64 -13.78 24.91
C ILE A 799 -22.80 -12.28 24.70
N SER A 800 -22.43 -11.49 25.70
CA SER A 800 -22.51 -10.03 25.70
C SER A 800 -21.11 -9.44 25.49
N PRO A 801 -20.92 -8.42 24.63
CA PRO A 801 -19.67 -7.68 24.59
C PRO A 801 -19.43 -7.04 25.96
N ASN A 802 -20.30 -6.17 26.46
CA ASN A 802 -20.10 -5.53 27.77
C ASN A 802 -20.50 -6.41 28.96
N PRO A 803 -19.95 -6.15 30.17
CA PRO A 803 -20.36 -6.85 31.38
C PRO A 803 -21.77 -6.48 31.83
N MET A 804 -22.45 -7.45 32.42
CA MET A 804 -23.72 -7.30 33.14
C MET A 804 -23.56 -7.42 34.65
N ILE A 805 -22.58 -8.19 35.15
CA ILE A 805 -22.39 -8.37 36.60
C ILE A 805 -21.19 -7.57 37.10
N GLY A 806 -19.99 -7.80 36.57
CA GLY A 806 -18.76 -7.17 37.08
C GLY A 806 -18.23 -7.85 38.37
N PRO A 807 -17.57 -7.13 39.30
CA PRO A 807 -17.45 -5.68 39.37
C PRO A 807 -16.56 -5.09 38.27
N ASP A 808 -16.95 -3.90 37.82
CA ASP A 808 -16.25 -3.12 36.79
C ASP A 808 -15.76 -1.78 37.36
N ASP A 809 -15.02 -0.99 36.57
CA ASP A 809 -14.59 0.35 36.97
C ASP A 809 -15.77 1.34 36.97
N VAL A 810 -15.94 2.08 38.06
CA VAL A 810 -17.06 3.04 38.24
C VAL A 810 -17.06 4.16 37.19
N ARG A 811 -15.93 4.41 36.51
CA ARG A 811 -15.88 5.40 35.41
C ARG A 811 -16.55 4.92 34.12
N LYS A 812 -16.72 3.60 33.91
CA LYS A 812 -17.29 3.03 32.68
C LYS A 812 -18.81 3.03 32.78
N THR A 813 -19.46 3.98 32.10
CA THR A 813 -20.92 4.23 32.20
C THR A 813 -21.71 3.69 31.01
N ASP A 814 -21.07 2.99 30.10
CA ASP A 814 -21.66 2.52 28.84
C ASP A 814 -22.10 1.05 28.88
N ASN A 815 -22.20 0.46 30.06
CA ASN A 815 -22.56 -0.96 30.26
C ASN A 815 -23.62 -1.18 31.35
N HIS A 816 -24.02 -2.43 31.54
CA HIS A 816 -25.08 -2.86 32.46
C HIS A 816 -24.67 -2.87 33.95
N THR A 817 -23.38 -2.75 34.28
CA THR A 817 -22.91 -2.83 35.69
C THR A 817 -23.01 -1.50 36.44
N ASN A 818 -22.87 -0.39 35.73
CA ASN A 818 -22.71 0.94 36.33
C ASN A 818 -24.03 1.56 36.80
N HIS A 819 -24.03 2.22 37.96
CA HIS A 819 -25.20 2.94 38.50
C HIS A 819 -25.73 4.07 37.60
N GLY A 820 -24.85 4.75 36.85
CA GLY A 820 -25.22 5.71 35.81
C GLY A 820 -25.30 5.10 34.41
N GLY A 821 -25.08 3.78 34.29
CA GLY A 821 -25.12 3.04 33.03
C GLY A 821 -26.52 2.54 32.72
N PHE A 822 -26.65 1.23 32.49
CA PHE A 822 -27.88 0.57 32.07
C PHE A 822 -28.35 -0.45 33.13
N ARG A 823 -28.12 -0.14 34.40
CA ARG A 823 -28.33 -1.06 35.51
C ARG A 823 -29.81 -1.36 35.74
N HIS A 824 -30.70 -0.40 35.49
CA HIS A 824 -32.15 -0.62 35.52
C HIS A 824 -32.57 -1.72 34.53
N GLU A 825 -32.08 -1.68 33.28
CA GLU A 825 -32.38 -2.70 32.29
C GLU A 825 -31.88 -4.09 32.72
N ARG A 826 -30.67 -4.16 33.28
CA ARG A 826 -30.12 -5.40 33.83
C ARG A 826 -30.99 -5.94 34.95
N ASP A 827 -31.33 -5.12 35.92
CA ASP A 827 -32.09 -5.55 37.10
C ASP A 827 -33.51 -6.02 36.69
N ALA A 828 -34.14 -5.30 35.75
CA ALA A 828 -35.41 -5.72 35.16
C ALA A 828 -35.29 -7.03 34.36
N PHE A 829 -34.17 -7.26 33.67
CA PHE A 829 -33.92 -8.51 32.97
C PHE A 829 -33.66 -9.67 33.93
N PHE A 830 -32.89 -9.46 35.00
CA PHE A 830 -32.63 -10.48 36.02
C PHE A 830 -33.88 -10.82 36.83
N ALA A 831 -34.72 -9.84 37.15
CA ALA A 831 -36.03 -10.08 37.77
C ALA A 831 -36.91 -10.93 36.86
N TRP A 832 -36.99 -10.58 35.57
CA TRP A 832 -37.72 -11.38 34.57
C TRP A 832 -37.15 -12.79 34.43
N MET A 833 -35.82 -12.97 34.40
CA MET A 833 -35.22 -14.31 34.35
C MET A 833 -35.61 -15.15 35.56
N ASN A 834 -35.66 -14.55 36.75
CA ASN A 834 -36.09 -15.23 37.95
C ASN A 834 -37.57 -15.63 37.89
N GLU A 835 -38.44 -14.75 37.38
CA GLU A 835 -39.86 -15.06 37.13
C GLU A 835 -40.06 -16.20 36.12
N GLN A 836 -39.16 -16.33 35.15
CA GLN A 836 -39.17 -17.41 34.16
C GLN A 836 -38.38 -18.66 34.60
N GLU A 837 -37.86 -18.69 35.84
CA GLU A 837 -37.02 -19.77 36.38
C GLU A 837 -35.76 -20.08 35.53
N LEU A 838 -35.26 -19.08 34.79
CA LEU A 838 -34.13 -19.21 33.88
C LEU A 838 -32.77 -19.04 34.55
N THR A 839 -32.71 -18.50 35.77
CA THR A 839 -31.46 -18.15 36.48
C THR A 839 -30.48 -19.32 36.60
N LYS A 840 -30.99 -20.57 36.69
CA LYS A 840 -30.14 -21.77 36.80
C LYS A 840 -29.73 -22.38 35.45
N GLN A 841 -30.32 -21.92 34.35
CA GLN A 841 -30.14 -22.47 33.00
C GLN A 841 -29.45 -21.48 32.05
N LEU A 842 -29.55 -20.16 32.30
CA LEU A 842 -28.95 -19.11 31.50
C LEU A 842 -27.68 -18.56 32.17
N PHE A 843 -26.56 -18.59 31.45
CA PHE A 843 -25.28 -18.01 31.88
C PHE A 843 -24.86 -16.88 30.95
N VAL A 844 -24.21 -15.87 31.52
CA VAL A 844 -23.70 -14.71 30.78
C VAL A 844 -22.21 -14.90 30.50
N VAL A 845 -21.78 -14.57 29.30
CA VAL A 845 -20.36 -14.51 28.92
C VAL A 845 -20.04 -13.08 28.52
N CYS A 846 -19.06 -12.46 29.18
CA CYS A 846 -18.63 -11.09 28.92
C CYS A 846 -17.37 -11.08 28.03
N GLY A 847 -17.46 -10.30 26.95
CA GLY A 847 -16.41 -10.13 25.95
C GLY A 847 -15.40 -9.03 26.26
N ASP A 848 -15.85 -7.80 26.40
CA ASP A 848 -15.11 -6.52 26.53
C ASP A 848 -14.00 -6.51 27.61
N ARG A 849 -14.14 -7.28 28.70
CA ARG A 849 -13.23 -7.18 29.84
C ARG A 849 -11.88 -7.86 29.59
N HIS A 850 -10.80 -7.10 29.80
CA HIS A 850 -9.39 -7.53 29.58
C HIS A 850 -8.80 -8.42 30.71
N TRP A 851 -9.65 -9.02 31.53
CA TRP A 851 -9.25 -9.95 32.59
C TRP A 851 -10.30 -11.04 32.76
N GLN A 852 -9.85 -12.24 33.10
CA GLN A 852 -10.73 -13.38 33.32
C GLN A 852 -11.33 -13.35 34.72
N TYR A 853 -12.64 -13.53 34.81
CA TYR A 853 -13.35 -13.65 36.08
C TYR A 853 -14.60 -14.51 35.95
N HIS A 854 -15.03 -15.05 37.09
CA HIS A 854 -16.34 -15.67 37.27
C HIS A 854 -17.03 -15.01 38.47
N SER A 855 -18.15 -14.34 38.21
CA SER A 855 -18.91 -13.59 39.19
C SER A 855 -20.35 -14.09 39.27
N ILE A 856 -20.94 -14.01 40.47
CA ILE A 856 -22.32 -14.37 40.76
C ILE A 856 -23.03 -13.17 41.38
N HIS A 857 -24.11 -12.72 40.72
CA HIS A 857 -24.98 -11.66 41.23
C HIS A 857 -25.84 -12.17 42.40
N PRO A 858 -26.32 -11.33 43.34
CA PRO A 858 -27.20 -11.76 44.43
C PRO A 858 -28.47 -12.51 44.02
N THR A 859 -28.94 -12.31 42.78
CA THR A 859 -30.08 -13.07 42.21
C THR A 859 -29.73 -14.50 41.81
N GLY A 860 -28.44 -14.86 41.77
CA GLY A 860 -27.93 -16.17 41.36
C GLY A 860 -27.46 -16.25 39.90
N VAL A 861 -27.58 -15.17 39.11
CA VAL A 861 -27.08 -15.14 37.72
C VAL A 861 -25.55 -15.17 37.74
N GLU A 862 -24.94 -15.97 36.87
CA GLU A 862 -23.48 -16.11 36.75
C GLU A 862 -22.96 -15.49 35.45
N GLU A 863 -21.82 -14.83 35.54
CA GLU A 863 -21.10 -14.22 34.43
C GLU A 863 -19.64 -14.68 34.38
N PHE A 864 -19.18 -15.00 33.17
CA PHE A 864 -17.80 -15.42 32.88
C PHE A 864 -17.18 -14.46 31.88
N SER A 865 -16.11 -13.76 32.24
CA SER A 865 -15.36 -12.93 31.28
C SER A 865 -14.22 -13.70 30.62
N CYS A 866 -14.09 -13.56 29.30
CA CYS A 866 -13.08 -14.29 28.53
C CYS A 866 -11.64 -13.78 28.71
N GLY A 867 -11.46 -12.51 29.10
CA GLY A 867 -10.16 -11.86 29.19
C GLY A 867 -9.56 -11.49 27.82
N ALA A 868 -8.48 -10.71 27.85
CA ALA A 868 -7.75 -10.33 26.63
C ALA A 868 -7.06 -11.54 25.99
N LEU A 869 -7.01 -11.60 24.66
CA LEU A 869 -6.39 -12.70 23.92
C LEU A 869 -4.87 -12.84 24.17
N VAL A 870 -4.22 -11.75 24.60
CA VAL A 870 -2.76 -11.66 24.72
C VAL A 870 -2.36 -10.92 26.00
N ASP A 871 -1.24 -11.35 26.59
CA ASP A 871 -0.68 -10.74 27.82
C ASP A 871 -0.53 -9.22 27.70
N ALA A 872 -0.05 -8.74 26.55
CA ALA A 872 0.19 -7.33 26.26
C ALA A 872 -1.09 -6.46 26.18
N ASN A 873 -2.28 -7.05 26.34
CA ASN A 873 -3.53 -6.30 26.49
C ASN A 873 -4.34 -6.76 27.71
N SER A 874 -3.75 -7.56 28.60
CA SER A 874 -4.39 -8.00 29.84
C SER A 874 -4.10 -7.04 31.00
N ARG A 875 -5.02 -6.95 31.97
CA ARG A 875 -4.83 -6.17 33.21
C ARG A 875 -5.49 -6.85 34.41
N PRO A 876 -5.23 -6.43 35.66
CA PRO A 876 -5.99 -6.90 36.82
C PRO A 876 -7.40 -6.28 36.86
N GLY A 877 -8.38 -7.05 37.31
CA GLY A 877 -9.76 -6.59 37.49
C GLY A 877 -10.06 -5.89 38.81
N ARG A 878 -11.23 -5.23 38.88
CA ARG A 878 -11.80 -4.71 40.12
C ARG A 878 -12.32 -5.84 41.02
N LYS A 879 -12.36 -5.59 42.32
CA LYS A 879 -12.83 -6.55 43.35
C LYS A 879 -14.13 -6.06 43.99
N PRO A 880 -15.01 -6.98 44.42
CA PRO A 880 -16.16 -6.62 45.25
C PRO A 880 -15.69 -5.86 46.50
N GLY A 881 -16.37 -4.76 46.83
CA GLY A 881 -16.00 -3.90 47.95
C GLY A 881 -14.93 -2.84 47.65
N ASP A 882 -14.39 -2.79 46.42
CA ASP A 882 -13.52 -1.69 46.00
C ASP A 882 -14.38 -0.42 45.78
N PRO A 883 -14.11 0.71 46.47
CA PRO A 883 -14.85 1.95 46.30
C PRO A 883 -14.84 2.52 44.87
N ALA A 884 -13.84 2.14 44.06
CA ALA A 884 -13.74 2.52 42.65
C ALA A 884 -14.39 1.50 41.70
N SER A 885 -15.11 0.51 42.25
CA SER A 885 -15.85 -0.47 41.45
C SER A 885 -17.34 -0.16 41.35
N THR A 886 -18.04 -0.87 40.47
CA THR A 886 -19.51 -0.86 40.37
C THR A 886 -20.23 -1.65 41.47
N ASP A 887 -19.48 -2.22 42.42
CA ASP A 887 -19.98 -2.94 43.61
C ASP A 887 -19.21 -2.55 44.88
N PRO A 888 -19.29 -1.28 45.32
CA PRO A 888 -18.55 -0.79 46.48
C PRO A 888 -18.98 -1.43 47.81
N ASP A 889 -20.21 -1.95 47.87
CA ASP A 889 -20.75 -2.64 49.06
C ASP A 889 -20.43 -4.15 49.09
N GLY A 890 -19.81 -4.68 48.02
CA GLY A 890 -19.33 -6.06 47.96
C GLY A 890 -20.44 -7.11 47.92
N HIS A 891 -21.54 -6.84 47.22
CA HIS A 891 -22.67 -7.77 47.08
C HIS A 891 -22.40 -8.88 46.06
N ILE A 892 -21.53 -8.65 45.07
CA ILE A 892 -21.20 -9.63 44.05
C ILE A 892 -20.23 -10.67 44.61
N LYS A 893 -20.56 -11.94 44.43
CA LYS A 893 -19.64 -13.03 44.77
C LYS A 893 -18.71 -13.31 43.59
N GLN A 894 -17.47 -12.88 43.69
CA GLN A 894 -16.43 -13.18 42.70
C GLN A 894 -15.75 -14.52 43.02
N VAL A 895 -16.17 -15.60 42.34
CA VAL A 895 -15.68 -16.98 42.57
C VAL A 895 -14.26 -17.17 42.03
N TYR A 896 -13.99 -16.59 40.86
CA TYR A 896 -12.65 -16.54 40.30
C TYR A 896 -12.37 -15.13 39.81
N SER A 897 -11.15 -14.68 40.02
CA SER A 897 -10.62 -13.47 39.44
C SER A 897 -9.15 -13.66 39.20
N GLN A 898 -8.73 -13.35 37.98
CA GLN A 898 -7.35 -13.35 37.57
C GLN A 898 -6.52 -12.43 38.48
N LYS A 899 -5.47 -12.99 39.10
CA LYS A 899 -4.65 -12.27 40.10
C LYS A 899 -3.55 -11.41 39.48
N LYS A 900 -3.05 -11.78 38.32
CA LYS A 900 -1.98 -11.10 37.57
C LYS A 900 -2.40 -10.98 36.10
N PRO A 901 -1.97 -9.94 35.37
CA PRO A 901 -2.16 -9.87 33.93
C PRO A 901 -1.65 -11.16 33.25
N SER A 902 -2.47 -11.66 32.33
CA SER A 902 -2.39 -12.95 31.66
C SER A 902 -3.47 -12.92 30.57
N GLY A 903 -3.05 -12.98 29.31
CA GLY A 903 -3.93 -13.16 28.18
C GLY A 903 -4.35 -14.62 28.05
N GLY A 904 -5.32 -14.87 27.17
CA GLY A 904 -5.84 -16.19 26.88
C GLY A 904 -7.27 -16.15 26.37
N PHE A 905 -8.05 -17.17 26.69
CA PHE A 905 -9.42 -17.29 26.19
C PHE A 905 -10.30 -18.12 27.12
N LEU A 906 -11.61 -17.94 26.99
CA LEU A 906 -12.60 -18.82 27.63
C LEU A 906 -13.00 -19.93 26.65
N LEU A 907 -12.71 -21.17 27.01
CA LEU A 907 -13.21 -22.36 26.31
C LEU A 907 -14.49 -22.84 26.99
N ILE A 908 -15.58 -22.86 26.24
CA ILE A 908 -16.87 -23.37 26.69
C ILE A 908 -17.14 -24.71 26.02
N GLU A 909 -17.63 -25.68 26.78
CA GLU A 909 -17.92 -27.02 26.27
C GLU A 909 -19.24 -27.55 26.84
N SER A 910 -20.21 -27.80 25.97
CA SER A 910 -21.41 -28.56 26.28
C SER A 910 -21.18 -30.04 25.97
N ARG A 911 -21.48 -30.91 26.93
CA ARG A 911 -21.49 -32.37 26.78
C ARG A 911 -22.90 -32.89 27.02
N PRO A 912 -23.42 -33.76 26.12
CA PRO A 912 -24.70 -34.40 26.32
C PRO A 912 -24.64 -35.40 27.48
N SER A 913 -25.81 -35.87 27.92
CA SER A 913 -25.92 -36.94 28.92
C SER A 913 -25.27 -38.24 28.46
N GLN A 914 -24.59 -38.95 29.36
CA GLN A 914 -24.00 -40.28 29.08
C GLN A 914 -24.05 -41.16 30.34
N ASP A 915 -24.51 -42.42 30.22
CA ASP A 915 -24.48 -43.45 31.27
C ASP A 915 -24.90 -42.94 32.67
N ASP A 916 -26.14 -42.44 32.79
CA ASP A 916 -26.73 -41.84 34.01
C ASP A 916 -26.10 -40.51 34.50
N VAL A 917 -25.18 -39.91 33.73
CA VAL A 917 -24.65 -38.57 34.00
C VAL A 917 -25.46 -37.53 33.23
N ALA A 918 -26.05 -36.57 33.95
CA ALA A 918 -26.75 -35.41 33.39
C ALA A 918 -25.86 -34.59 32.42
N PRO A 919 -26.43 -33.95 31.38
CA PRO A 919 -25.67 -33.09 30.49
C PRO A 919 -24.94 -31.99 31.28
N THR A 920 -23.77 -31.59 30.79
CA THR A 920 -22.91 -30.61 31.46
C THR A 920 -22.50 -29.46 30.56
N LEU A 921 -22.27 -28.29 31.15
CA LEU A 921 -21.65 -27.13 30.53
C LEU A 921 -20.42 -26.72 31.32
N ALA A 922 -19.23 -26.83 30.70
CA ALA A 922 -17.96 -26.47 31.32
C ALA A 922 -17.48 -25.11 30.80
N PHE A 923 -16.98 -24.27 31.71
CA PHE A 923 -16.31 -23.00 31.46
C PHE A 923 -14.87 -23.14 31.90
N ARG A 924 -13.92 -22.96 30.97
CA ARG A 924 -12.49 -23.12 31.22
C ARG A 924 -11.72 -21.88 30.79
N PHE A 925 -11.11 -21.21 31.76
CA PHE A 925 -10.17 -20.14 31.46
C PHE A 925 -8.82 -20.74 31.14
N HIS A 926 -8.33 -20.46 29.94
CA HIS A 926 -6.98 -20.79 29.52
C HIS A 926 -6.15 -19.51 29.40
N ASP A 927 -4.84 -19.63 29.61
CA ASP A 927 -3.90 -18.60 29.19
C ASP A 927 -3.62 -18.66 27.66
N GLU A 928 -2.79 -17.76 27.14
CA GLU A 928 -2.45 -17.72 25.71
C GLU A 928 -1.65 -18.94 25.22
N HIS A 929 -1.05 -19.70 26.12
CA HIS A 929 -0.31 -20.94 25.83
C HIS A 929 -1.16 -22.21 25.98
N GLY A 930 -2.39 -22.06 26.49
CA GLY A 930 -3.37 -23.15 26.67
C GLY A 930 -3.33 -23.80 28.03
N GLU A 931 -2.59 -23.27 29.00
CA GLU A 931 -2.63 -23.75 30.38
C GLU A 931 -3.99 -23.43 31.00
N LEU A 932 -4.59 -24.41 31.69
CA LEU A 932 -5.88 -24.24 32.36
C LEU A 932 -5.69 -23.46 33.66
N LEU A 933 -6.29 -22.28 33.76
CA LEU A 933 -6.22 -21.40 34.94
C LEU A 933 -7.36 -21.65 35.92
N TYR A 934 -8.55 -21.96 35.39
CA TYR A 934 -9.76 -22.18 36.19
C TYR A 934 -10.79 -22.99 35.40
N GLU A 935 -11.54 -23.85 36.10
CA GLU A 935 -12.64 -24.62 35.54
C GLU A 935 -13.88 -24.52 36.44
N HIS A 936 -15.03 -24.38 35.81
CA HIS A 936 -16.33 -24.48 36.46
C HIS A 936 -17.29 -25.29 35.60
N ILE A 937 -17.96 -26.28 36.19
CA ILE A 937 -18.85 -27.21 35.46
C ILE A 937 -20.26 -27.11 36.03
N LYS A 938 -21.24 -26.91 35.15
CA LYS A 938 -22.67 -26.96 35.45
C LYS A 938 -23.27 -28.27 34.99
N SER A 939 -24.12 -28.86 35.81
CA SER A 939 -24.91 -30.06 35.48
C SER A 939 -26.39 -29.74 35.59
N SER A 940 -27.23 -30.31 34.72
CA SER A 940 -28.67 -30.07 34.76
C SER A 940 -29.35 -30.53 36.05
N ASP A 941 -28.76 -31.48 36.79
CA ASP A 941 -29.32 -31.95 38.08
C ASP A 941 -29.09 -30.93 39.21
N ALA A 942 -28.04 -30.13 39.12
CA ALA A 942 -27.80 -29.00 40.00
C ALA A 942 -28.70 -27.79 39.66
N ALA A 943 -29.33 -27.77 38.48
CA ALA A 943 -30.27 -26.74 38.06
C ALA A 943 -31.73 -27.04 38.49
N LYS A 944 -32.05 -28.28 38.88
CA LYS A 944 -33.39 -28.73 39.31
C LYS A 944 -33.63 -28.75 40.83
N ARG A 945 -32.58 -28.66 41.65
CA ARG A 945 -32.66 -28.39 43.11
C ARG A 945 -32.38 -26.92 43.33
#